data_AF-A0A2K3JJ17-F1
#
_entry.id   AF-A0A2K3JJ17-F1
#
_cell.length_a   1.000
_cell.length_b   1.000
_cell.length_c   1.000
_cell.angle_alpha   90.00
_cell.angle_beta   90.00
_cell.angle_gamma   90.00
#
_symmetry.space_group_name_H-M   'P 1'
#
loop_
_entity.id
_entity.type
_entity.pdbx_description
1 polymer ?
#
loop_
_entity_poly.entity_id
_entity_poly.type
_entity_poly.pdbx_seq_one_letter_code
_entity_poly.pdbx_strand_id
1 'polypeptide(L)'
;MKKNYKTIILVGTICILLFATFQPVYAYSHELQHPFSGAETNEEQEEPEVFGPAWYTKPATYALLVSGYKALETAYPGYIEVIKANELYNTGTVTGGYDLYYVRITNESLGLHKPEALFLGGPHGDETVGTIGMFWFTDWLMRMAFTDEPCQEYSKEWLRWLIDHREIYIEVSHNPYGYDHGPQRYDANGWDLNRESDYDGPGYPTGGIWASINGKTLVKFLNNHTIRAGCDFHGGVRMLLYPWSSNHDNIYGTSPITGTSYSHAPPDFYFFDASSLRVGDYIGDYGGDLNQNTVGTIPDTVGYEAPGGICPWAYGADTVKNPVEAPYVDYGPYPGAGVLWLSPEMSVTKNPSESTFGNDTIHRYGAEVRRFILHQTDIAQPYLCWQHGSVENHAVLYTNTQINLTWQVNGSMVVDHTFIQYGTNPDPTQTWTYTTPDYDEHSGEYLGGTGWDNAMNGQTSGTTYQESIVLTTPGEYYFVATAQVDQVYQNVLRPDIYGNTPYLRLIKERTNDSYYEVLQGTDGTEEIIGQTWWYSPIMHITVIPENEAPNKPEKPSGPTSGKPGSLYLYQTSTTDPDGDMVYYLWDWGDGTQSEWLGPYASGTQASAQKSWNEKGDYSIKVKAKDIYGGESPWSDPLPITMPTSKTAQVRLLLSQLFSNLLQFLRTLTLLK
;
A
#
# COMPACT_ATOMS: atom_id res chain seq x y z
N MET A 1 -39.73 -39.43 -32.97
CA MET A 1 -39.49 -40.54 -33.91
C MET A 1 -38.00 -40.92 -33.90
N LYS A 2 -37.72 -42.19 -33.60
CA LYS A 2 -36.50 -43.03 -33.78
C LYS A 2 -35.30 -42.37 -34.51
N LYS A 3 -34.14 -42.23 -33.85
CA LYS A 3 -33.02 -43.20 -33.63
C LYS A 3 -32.10 -43.37 -34.84
N ASN A 4 -30.79 -43.12 -34.63
CA ASN A 4 -29.78 -44.17 -34.76
C ASN A 4 -28.55 -43.91 -33.88
N TYR A 5 -28.40 -44.79 -32.89
CA TYR A 5 -27.18 -45.13 -32.16
C TYR A 5 -26.40 -46.19 -32.95
N LYS A 6 -25.07 -46.23 -32.83
CA LYS A 6 -24.36 -47.45 -32.38
C LYS A 6 -22.93 -47.16 -31.90
N THR A 7 -22.68 -47.75 -30.74
CA THR A 7 -21.53 -47.74 -29.84
C THR A 7 -20.62 -48.95 -30.07
N ILE A 8 -19.41 -48.95 -29.48
CA ILE A 8 -18.66 -50.04 -28.76
C ILE A 8 -17.14 -49.88 -29.06
N ILE A 9 -16.27 -49.36 -28.17
CA ILE A 9 -15.66 -49.89 -26.91
C ILE A 9 -14.79 -51.14 -27.11
N LEU A 10 -13.46 -51.06 -26.86
CA LEU A 10 -12.74 -51.83 -25.81
C LEU A 10 -11.24 -51.45 -25.68
N VAL A 11 -10.89 -50.87 -24.52
CA VAL A 11 -9.78 -51.07 -23.55
C VAL A 11 -8.34 -51.42 -23.99
N GLY A 12 -7.38 -50.69 -23.40
CA GLY A 12 -5.98 -51.12 -23.22
C GLY A 12 -5.18 -50.15 -22.32
N THR A 13 -5.14 -50.46 -21.02
CA THR A 13 -4.44 -49.81 -19.89
C THR A 13 -2.93 -49.64 -20.09
N ILE A 14 -2.33 -48.57 -19.54
CA ILE A 14 -1.09 -48.60 -18.73
C ILE A 14 -1.02 -47.33 -17.87
N CYS A 15 -0.91 -47.54 -16.55
CA CYS A 15 -0.63 -46.56 -15.51
C CYS A 15 0.83 -46.10 -15.55
N ILE A 16 1.11 -44.88 -15.07
CA ILE A 16 2.19 -44.61 -14.10
C ILE A 16 1.92 -43.24 -13.45
N LEU A 17 1.93 -43.26 -12.11
CA LEU A 17 1.87 -42.14 -11.18
C LEU A 17 3.08 -41.21 -11.34
N LEU A 18 2.91 -39.91 -11.11
CA LEU A 18 3.96 -39.08 -10.52
C LEU A 18 3.31 -37.98 -9.65
N PHE A 19 3.38 -38.19 -8.34
CA PHE A 19 3.43 -37.12 -7.34
C PHE A 19 4.73 -36.36 -7.55
N ALA A 20 4.68 -35.02 -7.60
CA ALA A 20 5.86 -34.19 -7.44
C ALA A 20 5.56 -33.10 -6.41
N THR A 21 6.31 -33.21 -5.33
CA THR A 21 6.40 -32.37 -4.14
C THR A 21 7.00 -31.00 -4.47
N PHE A 22 6.41 -29.95 -3.92
CA PHE A 22 7.01 -28.62 -3.79
C PHE A 22 8.15 -28.62 -2.77
N GLN A 23 9.36 -28.27 -3.17
CA GLN A 23 10.41 -27.65 -2.32
C GLN A 23 11.39 -26.88 -3.24
N PRO A 24 12.03 -25.80 -2.73
CA PRO A 24 12.67 -24.76 -3.52
C PRO A 24 14.11 -25.11 -3.91
N VAL A 25 14.60 -24.58 -5.03
CA VAL A 25 16.01 -24.68 -5.43
C VAL A 25 16.66 -23.31 -5.33
N TYR A 26 17.51 -23.16 -4.32
CA TYR A 26 18.53 -22.12 -4.27
C TYR A 26 19.72 -22.47 -5.16
N ALA A 27 20.31 -21.41 -5.72
CA ALA A 27 21.69 -21.23 -6.13
C ALA A 27 22.25 -22.13 -7.24
N TYR A 28 22.68 -21.53 -8.35
CA TYR A 28 24.01 -21.78 -8.95
C TYR A 28 24.39 -20.59 -9.85
N SER A 29 25.34 -19.78 -9.37
CA SER A 29 26.20 -18.92 -10.18
C SER A 29 27.37 -19.74 -10.70
N HIS A 30 27.73 -19.61 -11.99
CA HIS A 30 29.10 -19.86 -12.46
C HIS A 30 29.34 -19.18 -13.82
N GLU A 31 30.30 -18.25 -13.79
CA GLU A 31 31.32 -17.94 -14.80
C GLU A 31 30.93 -17.48 -16.21
N LEU A 32 31.15 -16.18 -16.46
CA LEU A 32 31.74 -15.71 -17.70
C LEU A 32 33.04 -14.95 -17.38
N GLN A 33 34.15 -15.53 -17.80
CA GLN A 33 35.51 -15.02 -17.66
C GLN A 33 35.76 -13.86 -18.66
N HIS A 34 36.22 -12.73 -18.15
CA HIS A 34 36.92 -11.70 -18.94
C HIS A 34 38.43 -12.00 -18.97
N PRO A 35 39.11 -11.81 -20.12
CA PRO A 35 40.55 -11.61 -20.12
C PRO A 35 40.88 -10.14 -20.44
N PHE A 36 41.62 -9.46 -19.56
CA PHE A 36 42.95 -8.86 -19.83
C PHE A 36 43.38 -7.82 -18.76
N SER A 37 44.20 -8.32 -17.83
CA SER A 37 45.46 -7.76 -17.26
C SER A 37 45.60 -6.32 -16.71
N GLY A 38 45.86 -6.26 -15.39
CA GLY A 38 46.91 -5.47 -14.70
C GLY A 38 46.49 -4.07 -14.22
N ALA A 39 46.62 -3.65 -12.96
CA ALA A 39 47.42 -4.12 -11.83
C ALA A 39 46.80 -3.69 -10.49
N GLU A 40 47.16 -4.43 -9.43
CA GLU A 40 46.68 -4.34 -8.05
C GLU A 40 46.93 -2.99 -7.36
N THR A 41 45.92 -2.48 -6.64
CA THR A 41 46.09 -1.92 -5.28
C THR A 41 44.78 -2.04 -4.47
N ASN A 42 44.87 -2.80 -3.39
CA ASN A 42 44.16 -2.75 -2.09
C ASN A 42 42.64 -2.52 -2.03
N GLU A 43 41.99 -3.54 -1.47
CA GLU A 43 40.61 -3.60 -0.96
C GLU A 43 40.28 -2.44 -0.01
N GLU A 44 39.44 -1.51 -0.47
CA GLU A 44 38.41 -0.88 0.36
C GLU A 44 37.08 -1.58 0.02
N GLN A 45 36.31 -1.93 1.03
CA GLN A 45 34.96 -2.47 0.87
C GLN A 45 34.14 -1.48 0.04
N GLU A 46 33.79 -1.84 -1.19
CA GLU A 46 32.77 -1.11 -1.95
C GLU A 46 31.44 -1.24 -1.20
N GLU A 47 30.98 -0.12 -0.66
CA GLU A 47 29.58 0.07 -0.27
C GLU A 47 28.69 -0.21 -1.49
N PRO A 48 27.44 -0.71 -1.29
CA PRO A 48 26.53 -0.92 -2.40
C PRO A 48 26.37 0.40 -3.18
N GLU A 49 26.56 0.36 -4.50
CA GLU A 49 26.30 1.50 -5.38
C GLU A 49 24.88 2.03 -5.09
N VAL A 50 24.83 3.19 -4.43
CA VAL A 50 23.60 3.96 -4.27
C VAL A 50 23.22 4.43 -5.67
N PHE A 51 22.19 3.81 -6.25
CA PHE A 51 21.58 4.25 -7.49
C PHE A 51 20.82 5.53 -7.23
N GLY A 52 21.49 6.68 -7.27
CA GLY A 52 20.83 7.98 -7.19
C GLY A 52 21.86 9.10 -7.29
N PRO A 53 21.68 10.10 -8.16
CA PRO A 53 22.63 11.19 -8.20
C PRO A 53 22.46 12.05 -6.95
N ALA A 54 23.56 12.54 -6.38
CA ALA A 54 23.50 13.57 -5.32
C ALA A 54 22.74 14.84 -5.78
N TRP A 55 22.56 14.99 -7.10
CA TRP A 55 21.87 16.08 -7.75
C TRP A 55 21.29 15.68 -9.12
N TYR A 56 20.03 16.02 -9.40
CA TYR A 56 19.48 15.79 -10.73
C TYR A 56 20.06 16.76 -11.77
N THR A 57 20.41 16.23 -12.94
CA THR A 57 20.82 17.05 -14.08
C THR A 57 19.62 17.33 -14.98
N LYS A 58 19.45 18.60 -15.37
CA LYS A 58 18.46 19.05 -16.35
C LYS A 58 18.84 18.52 -17.74
N PRO A 59 18.03 17.65 -18.37
CA PRO A 59 18.36 17.10 -19.68
C PRO A 59 18.41 18.18 -20.75
N ALA A 60 19.54 18.31 -21.45
CA ALA A 60 19.75 19.37 -22.43
C ALA A 60 18.97 19.18 -23.74
N THR A 61 18.49 17.96 -24.01
CA THR A 61 17.74 17.62 -25.24
C THR A 61 16.67 16.58 -24.94
N TYR A 62 15.66 16.51 -25.80
CA TYR A 62 14.61 15.50 -25.79
C TYR A 62 15.20 14.10 -25.91
N ALA A 63 16.23 13.91 -26.74
CA ALA A 63 16.92 12.62 -26.88
C ALA A 63 17.56 12.15 -25.56
N LEU A 64 18.13 13.06 -24.77
CA LEU A 64 18.65 12.74 -23.44
C LEU A 64 17.54 12.40 -22.45
N LEU A 65 16.41 13.13 -22.52
CA LEU A 65 15.25 12.86 -21.68
C LEU A 65 14.68 11.45 -21.96
N VAL A 66 14.48 11.09 -23.23
CA VAL A 66 14.04 9.74 -23.64
C VAL A 66 15.06 8.67 -23.24
N SER A 67 16.36 8.96 -23.37
CA SER A 67 17.41 8.02 -22.95
C SER A 67 17.38 7.75 -21.44
N GLY A 68 17.08 8.77 -20.64
CA GLY A 68 16.87 8.62 -19.19
C GLY A 68 15.72 7.66 -18.88
N TYR A 69 14.57 7.85 -19.51
CA TYR A 69 13.43 6.93 -19.32
C TYR A 69 13.73 5.49 -19.77
N LYS A 70 14.43 5.28 -20.89
CA LYS A 70 14.85 3.94 -21.33
C LYS A 70 15.84 3.28 -20.36
N ALA A 71 16.67 4.07 -19.69
CA ALA A 71 17.54 3.57 -18.62
C ALA A 71 16.70 3.11 -17.42
N LEU A 72 15.66 3.87 -17.03
CA LEU A 72 14.72 3.48 -15.98
C LEU A 72 13.92 2.22 -16.35
N GLU A 73 13.44 2.10 -17.59
CA GLU A 73 12.82 0.87 -18.10
C GLU A 73 13.76 -0.34 -17.98
N THR A 74 15.04 -0.17 -18.34
CA THR A 74 16.04 -1.25 -18.21
C THR A 74 16.27 -1.64 -16.74
N ALA A 75 16.25 -0.66 -15.83
CA ALA A 75 16.43 -0.89 -14.40
C ALA A 75 15.19 -1.53 -13.74
N TYR A 76 14.00 -1.24 -14.26
CA TYR A 76 12.71 -1.64 -13.69
C TYR A 76 11.76 -2.25 -14.75
N PRO A 77 12.14 -3.34 -15.44
CA PRO A 77 11.46 -3.84 -16.65
C PRO A 77 10.09 -4.49 -16.42
N GLY A 78 9.63 -4.62 -15.17
CA GLY A 78 8.26 -5.06 -14.83
C GLY A 78 7.39 -3.93 -14.24
N TYR A 79 7.94 -2.71 -14.21
CA TYR A 79 7.29 -1.54 -13.63
C TYR A 79 7.22 -0.34 -14.57
N ILE A 80 8.15 -0.23 -15.51
CA ILE A 80 8.23 0.87 -16.47
C ILE A 80 8.24 0.31 -17.89
N GLU A 81 7.39 0.87 -18.76
CA GLU A 81 7.43 0.66 -20.20
C GLU A 81 7.53 2.01 -20.94
N VAL A 82 8.47 2.13 -21.88
CA VAL A 82 8.66 3.33 -22.70
C VAL A 82 8.12 3.09 -24.12
N ILE A 83 6.98 3.70 -24.40
CA ILE A 83 6.16 3.44 -25.58
C ILE A 83 6.34 4.55 -26.61
N LYS A 84 6.59 4.20 -27.87
CA LYS A 84 6.44 5.14 -28.99
C LYS A 84 4.98 5.25 -29.41
N ALA A 85 4.22 6.14 -28.79
CA ALA A 85 2.77 6.18 -28.99
C ALA A 85 2.37 6.58 -30.41
N ASN A 86 3.13 7.45 -31.07
CA ASN A 86 2.84 7.82 -32.47
C ASN A 86 2.97 6.62 -33.43
N GLU A 87 3.87 5.67 -33.13
CA GLU A 87 3.97 4.40 -33.85
C GLU A 87 2.82 3.44 -33.44
N LEU A 88 2.56 3.30 -32.12
CA LEU A 88 1.47 2.46 -31.59
C LEU A 88 0.12 2.81 -32.23
N TYR A 89 -0.18 4.11 -32.33
CA TYR A 89 -1.44 4.62 -32.88
C TYR A 89 -1.38 4.92 -34.39
N ASN A 90 -0.25 4.64 -35.04
CA ASN A 90 -0.04 4.87 -36.47
C ASN A 90 -0.45 6.29 -36.92
N THR A 91 -0.04 7.30 -36.15
CA THR A 91 -0.36 8.71 -36.42
C THR A 91 0.67 9.38 -37.33
N GLY A 92 1.89 8.83 -37.39
CA GLY A 92 3.00 9.30 -38.21
C GLY A 92 4.18 9.80 -37.38
N THR A 93 5.12 10.50 -38.01
CA THR A 93 6.29 11.10 -37.33
C THR A 93 6.07 12.59 -37.15
N VAL A 94 6.37 13.11 -35.96
CA VAL A 94 6.24 14.55 -35.66
C VAL A 94 7.17 15.35 -36.57
N THR A 95 6.70 16.53 -36.99
CA THR A 95 7.49 17.44 -37.82
C THR A 95 8.80 17.78 -37.12
N GLY A 96 9.93 17.71 -37.83
CA GLY A 96 11.26 17.78 -37.23
C GLY A 96 11.90 16.41 -36.95
N GLY A 97 11.18 15.31 -37.19
CA GLY A 97 11.73 13.95 -37.11
C GLY A 97 11.67 13.34 -35.70
N TYR A 98 10.71 13.76 -34.88
CA TYR A 98 10.53 13.29 -33.51
C TYR A 98 9.49 12.16 -33.42
N ASP A 99 9.73 11.23 -32.50
CA ASP A 99 8.71 10.30 -31.98
C ASP A 99 8.13 10.87 -30.69
N LEU A 100 6.87 10.51 -30.40
CA LEU A 100 6.19 10.84 -29.15
C LEU A 100 6.28 9.66 -28.21
N TYR A 101 7.15 9.80 -27.22
CA TYR A 101 7.32 8.80 -26.18
C TYR A 101 6.33 9.04 -25.03
N TYR A 102 5.62 7.98 -24.66
CA TYR A 102 4.90 7.87 -23.39
C TYR A 102 5.61 6.86 -22.50
N VAL A 103 5.45 7.03 -21.19
CA VAL A 103 6.00 6.14 -20.18
C VAL A 103 4.86 5.67 -19.31
N ARG A 104 4.65 4.34 -19.26
CA ARG A 104 3.72 3.72 -18.33
C ARG A 104 4.48 3.30 -17.08
N ILE A 105 3.96 3.63 -15.91
CA ILE A 105 4.48 3.22 -14.61
C ILE A 105 3.37 2.46 -13.87
N THR A 106 3.54 1.15 -13.68
CA THR A 106 2.62 0.27 -12.94
C THR A 106 3.26 -1.08 -12.68
N ASN A 107 2.83 -1.83 -11.66
CA ASN A 107 3.23 -3.22 -11.50
C ASN A 107 2.50 -4.12 -12.52
N GLU A 108 3.17 -4.44 -13.64
CA GLU A 108 2.56 -5.20 -14.74
C GLU A 108 2.16 -6.63 -14.34
N SER A 109 2.80 -7.19 -13.30
CA SER A 109 2.47 -8.55 -12.82
C SER A 109 1.08 -8.66 -12.19
N LEU A 110 0.47 -7.52 -11.83
CA LEU A 110 -0.89 -7.42 -11.29
C LEU A 110 -1.94 -7.08 -12.38
N GLY A 111 -1.54 -7.02 -13.65
CA GLY A 111 -2.41 -6.64 -14.76
C GLY A 111 -2.51 -5.12 -14.98
N LEU A 112 -3.27 -4.74 -16.01
CA LEU A 112 -3.42 -3.36 -16.51
C LEU A 112 -4.86 -2.85 -16.42
N HIS A 113 -5.68 -3.46 -15.57
CA HIS A 113 -7.04 -2.96 -15.35
C HIS A 113 -7.07 -2.16 -14.04
N LYS A 114 -6.39 -1.01 -14.06
CA LYS A 114 -6.25 -0.13 -12.89
C LYS A 114 -6.68 1.30 -13.24
N PRO A 115 -7.03 2.12 -12.24
CA PRO A 115 -7.30 3.53 -12.47
C PRO A 115 -6.09 4.25 -13.06
N GLU A 116 -6.31 4.93 -14.17
CA GLU A 116 -5.25 5.56 -14.95
C GLU A 116 -5.19 7.08 -14.70
N ALA A 117 -3.97 7.62 -14.65
CA ALA A 117 -3.68 9.05 -14.63
C ALA A 117 -2.68 9.43 -15.73
N LEU A 118 -2.87 10.59 -16.37
CA LEU A 118 -2.05 11.03 -17.51
C LEU A 118 -1.45 12.42 -17.31
N PHE A 119 -0.13 12.54 -17.42
CA PHE A 119 0.60 13.79 -17.24
C PHE A 119 1.39 14.16 -18.51
N LEU A 120 1.14 15.34 -19.06
CA LEU A 120 1.77 15.79 -20.30
C LEU A 120 2.93 16.76 -20.02
N GLY A 121 4.07 16.48 -20.66
CA GLY A 121 5.12 17.48 -20.81
C GLY A 121 4.62 18.59 -21.73
N GLY A 122 5.01 19.83 -21.45
CA GLY A 122 4.25 20.99 -21.90
C GLY A 122 3.99 21.06 -23.41
N PRO A 123 2.78 21.48 -23.85
CA PRO A 123 2.47 21.73 -25.26
C PRO A 123 3.26 22.92 -25.82
N HIS A 124 3.83 23.74 -24.94
CA HIS A 124 4.79 24.79 -25.28
C HIS A 124 6.21 24.33 -24.94
N GLY A 125 7.09 24.28 -25.95
CA GLY A 125 8.43 23.70 -25.77
C GLY A 125 9.36 24.51 -24.86
N ASP A 126 9.11 25.81 -24.68
CA ASP A 126 9.88 26.68 -23.79
C ASP A 126 9.46 26.60 -22.31
N GLU A 127 8.39 25.87 -21.99
CA GLU A 127 7.82 25.72 -20.65
C GLU A 127 8.28 24.39 -20.04
N THR A 128 9.45 24.42 -19.39
CA THR A 128 10.23 23.18 -19.17
C THR A 128 10.04 22.54 -17.80
N VAL A 129 9.38 23.21 -16.85
CA VAL A 129 9.27 22.72 -15.47
C VAL A 129 8.55 21.36 -15.38
N GLY A 130 7.35 21.25 -15.96
CA GLY A 130 6.61 19.98 -15.97
C GLY A 130 7.35 18.88 -16.72
N THR A 131 7.79 19.17 -17.95
CA THR A 131 8.53 18.25 -18.83
C THR A 131 9.73 17.58 -18.13
N ILE A 132 10.54 18.37 -17.43
CA ILE A 132 11.71 17.86 -16.69
C ILE A 132 11.30 17.23 -15.36
N GLY A 133 10.38 17.87 -14.63
CA GLY A 133 9.95 17.44 -13.31
C GLY A 133 9.31 16.05 -13.32
N MET A 134 8.61 15.67 -14.40
CA MET A 134 8.06 14.32 -14.56
C MET A 134 9.13 13.24 -14.65
N PHE A 135 10.26 13.52 -15.31
CA PHE A 135 11.38 12.57 -15.36
C PHE A 135 12.01 12.41 -13.98
N TRP A 136 12.21 13.51 -13.26
CA TRP A 136 12.73 13.48 -11.89
C TRP A 136 11.77 12.78 -10.94
N PHE A 137 10.46 12.98 -11.10
CA PHE A 137 9.43 12.23 -10.37
C PHE A 137 9.55 10.73 -10.63
N THR A 138 9.74 10.31 -11.89
CA THR A 138 9.82 8.89 -12.24
C THR A 138 11.04 8.23 -11.61
N ASP A 139 12.22 8.86 -11.75
CA ASP A 139 13.45 8.38 -11.09
C ASP A 139 13.28 8.32 -9.56
N TRP A 140 12.78 9.40 -8.96
CA TRP A 140 12.51 9.50 -7.52
C TRP A 140 11.56 8.40 -7.04
N LEU A 141 10.43 8.21 -7.71
CA LEU A 141 9.39 7.26 -7.32
C LEU A 141 9.97 5.85 -7.27
N MET A 142 10.71 5.47 -8.31
CA MET A 142 11.29 4.13 -8.39
C MET A 142 12.36 3.91 -7.33
N ARG A 143 13.23 4.91 -7.06
CA ARG A 143 14.21 4.80 -5.98
C ARG A 143 13.55 4.68 -4.62
N MET A 144 12.67 5.62 -4.27
CA MET A 144 12.01 5.60 -2.95
C MET A 144 11.13 4.36 -2.74
N ALA A 145 10.55 3.80 -3.81
CA ALA A 145 9.77 2.57 -3.72
C ALA A 145 10.65 1.30 -3.68
N PHE A 146 11.78 1.23 -4.38
CA PHE A 146 12.48 -0.03 -4.60
C PHE A 146 13.92 -0.12 -4.05
N THR A 147 14.50 0.98 -3.55
CA THR A 147 15.82 0.99 -2.90
C THR A 147 15.69 1.24 -1.39
N ASP A 148 16.80 1.19 -0.66
CA ASP A 148 16.83 1.50 0.79
C ASP A 148 17.07 2.98 1.08
N GLU A 149 16.95 3.84 0.07
CA GLU A 149 17.05 5.28 0.25
C GLU A 149 15.90 5.81 1.12
N PRO A 150 16.19 6.69 2.09
CA PRO A 150 15.17 7.22 2.97
C PRO A 150 14.31 8.28 2.25
N CYS A 151 12.99 8.09 2.29
CA CYS A 151 12.02 9.11 1.92
C CYS A 151 11.41 9.71 3.20
N GLN A 152 11.57 11.01 3.43
CA GLN A 152 10.99 11.68 4.60
C GLN A 152 9.50 12.02 4.43
N GLU A 153 9.08 12.25 3.19
CA GLU A 153 7.72 12.70 2.87
C GLU A 153 6.72 11.54 2.81
N TYR A 154 7.14 10.35 2.37
CA TYR A 154 6.24 9.23 2.11
C TYR A 154 6.83 7.89 2.55
N SER A 155 5.97 6.95 2.92
CA SER A 155 6.39 5.58 3.21
C SER A 155 6.63 4.80 1.92
N LYS A 156 7.59 3.87 1.97
CA LYS A 156 7.91 2.95 0.87
C LYS A 156 6.70 2.09 0.52
N GLU A 157 5.94 1.67 1.53
CA GLU A 157 4.75 0.85 1.41
C GLU A 157 3.65 1.58 0.61
N TRP A 158 3.44 2.87 0.86
CA TRP A 158 2.44 3.65 0.14
C TRP A 158 2.84 3.90 -1.31
N LEU A 159 4.12 4.21 -1.57
CA LEU A 159 4.61 4.39 -2.95
C LEU A 159 4.48 3.11 -3.77
N ARG A 160 4.79 1.95 -3.18
CA ARG A 160 4.55 0.65 -3.82
C ARG A 160 3.07 0.38 -4.04
N TRP A 161 2.25 0.68 -3.03
CA TRP A 161 0.79 0.53 -3.15
C TRP A 161 0.25 1.33 -4.34
N LEU A 162 0.68 2.58 -4.54
CA LEU A 162 0.29 3.38 -5.70
C LEU A 162 0.67 2.68 -7.01
N ILE A 163 1.91 2.21 -7.15
CA ILE A 163 2.38 1.51 -8.37
C ILE A 163 1.61 0.21 -8.62
N ASP A 164 1.24 -0.49 -7.55
CA ASP A 164 0.48 -1.75 -7.62
C ASP A 164 -0.99 -1.55 -8.02
N HIS A 165 -1.57 -0.37 -7.75
CA HIS A 165 -3.02 -0.11 -7.87
C HIS A 165 -3.36 1.05 -8.82
N ARG A 166 -2.37 1.59 -9.55
CA ARG A 166 -2.55 2.68 -10.52
C ARG A 166 -1.76 2.41 -11.77
N GLU A 167 -2.18 3.08 -12.84
CA GLU A 167 -1.41 3.24 -14.06
C GLU A 167 -1.11 4.72 -14.28
N ILE A 168 0.16 5.06 -14.14
CA ILE A 168 0.63 6.43 -14.33
C ILE A 168 1.24 6.52 -15.72
N TYR A 169 0.65 7.37 -16.56
CA TYR A 169 1.15 7.67 -17.89
C TYR A 169 1.80 9.04 -17.92
N ILE A 170 3.00 9.11 -18.50
CA ILE A 170 3.72 10.36 -18.73
C ILE A 170 3.97 10.52 -20.22
N GLU A 171 3.45 11.60 -20.84
CA GLU A 171 3.92 12.03 -22.15
C GLU A 171 5.22 12.80 -21.97
N VAL A 172 6.35 12.24 -22.43
CA VAL A 172 7.68 12.78 -22.15
C VAL A 172 7.80 14.26 -22.52
N SER A 173 7.22 14.66 -23.65
CA SER A 173 7.02 16.06 -24.04
C SER A 173 5.98 16.12 -25.15
N HIS A 174 4.93 16.94 -24.96
CA HIS A 174 3.97 17.18 -26.02
C HIS A 174 4.53 18.04 -27.15
N ASN A 175 5.61 18.81 -26.93
CA ASN A 175 6.32 19.55 -27.97
C ASN A 175 7.84 19.29 -27.97
N PRO A 176 8.29 18.11 -28.45
CA PRO A 176 9.70 17.75 -28.42
C PRO A 176 10.57 18.64 -29.33
N TYR A 177 10.03 19.13 -30.45
CA TYR A 177 10.73 20.09 -31.31
C TYR A 177 11.00 21.41 -30.58
N GLY A 178 9.96 21.99 -29.95
CA GLY A 178 10.09 23.24 -29.22
C GLY A 178 11.03 23.12 -28.02
N TYR A 179 11.04 21.96 -27.35
CA TYR A 179 11.98 21.67 -26.27
C TYR A 179 13.44 21.76 -26.73
N ASP A 180 13.78 21.10 -27.86
CA ASP A 180 15.15 21.07 -28.39
C ASP A 180 15.60 22.40 -29.03
N HIS A 181 14.66 23.19 -29.55
CA HIS A 181 14.95 24.45 -30.23
C HIS A 181 14.69 25.67 -29.33
N GLY A 182 14.67 25.44 -28.01
CA GLY A 182 14.31 26.39 -26.97
C GLY A 182 15.12 27.70 -26.94
N PRO A 183 14.54 28.83 -26.45
CA PRO A 183 13.14 28.97 -26.02
C PRO A 183 12.21 29.10 -27.24
N GLN A 184 11.44 28.05 -27.49
CA GLN A 184 10.56 27.91 -28.64
C GLN A 184 9.22 27.35 -28.17
N ARG A 185 8.21 28.23 -28.13
CA ARG A 185 6.84 27.90 -27.74
C ARG A 185 6.19 26.92 -28.73
N TYR A 186 6.23 27.27 -30.01
CA TYR A 186 5.50 26.59 -31.07
C TYR A 186 6.19 25.31 -31.53
N ASP A 187 5.46 24.42 -32.20
CA ASP A 187 6.03 23.26 -32.88
C ASP A 187 6.88 23.68 -34.12
N ALA A 188 7.37 22.70 -34.87
CA ALA A 188 8.16 22.93 -36.08
C ALA A 188 7.41 23.64 -37.22
N ASN A 189 6.08 23.65 -37.20
CA ASN A 189 5.24 24.34 -38.17
C ASN A 189 4.89 25.77 -37.73
N GLY A 190 5.32 26.18 -36.53
CA GLY A 190 4.92 27.45 -35.93
C GLY A 190 3.51 27.43 -35.34
N TRP A 191 2.99 26.24 -35.01
CA TRP A 191 1.68 26.05 -34.40
C TRP A 191 1.77 25.99 -32.88
N ASP A 192 0.76 26.56 -32.23
CA ASP A 192 0.54 26.47 -30.80
C ASP A 192 -0.30 25.22 -30.53
N LEU A 193 0.33 24.20 -29.94
CA LEU A 193 -0.30 22.90 -29.70
C LEU A 193 -1.40 22.98 -28.63
N ASN A 194 -1.44 24.04 -27.81
CA ASN A 194 -2.56 24.29 -26.89
C ASN A 194 -3.63 25.21 -27.51
N ARG A 195 -3.71 25.27 -28.85
CA ARG A 195 -4.75 25.96 -29.62
C ARG A 195 -5.39 25.08 -30.69
N GLU A 196 -4.97 23.82 -30.83
CA GLU A 196 -5.47 22.93 -31.88
C GLU A 196 -6.58 21.98 -31.43
N SER A 197 -6.99 22.02 -30.17
CA SER A 197 -7.98 21.08 -29.65
C SER A 197 -9.37 21.36 -30.23
N ASP A 198 -10.17 20.31 -30.42
CA ASP A 198 -11.57 20.40 -30.87
C ASP A 198 -12.51 20.77 -29.72
N TYR A 199 -12.29 21.97 -29.16
CA TYR A 199 -13.16 22.50 -28.13
C TYR A 199 -13.11 24.02 -28.13
N ASP A 200 -14.25 24.63 -28.45
CA ASP A 200 -14.45 26.07 -28.61
C ASP A 200 -13.27 26.72 -29.35
N GLY A 201 -12.96 26.15 -30.51
CA GLY A 201 -11.69 26.34 -31.20
C GLY A 201 -11.79 25.97 -32.69
N PRO A 202 -10.66 25.84 -33.39
CA PRO A 202 -9.32 25.96 -32.87
C PRO A 202 -8.94 27.45 -32.65
N GLY A 203 -7.96 27.70 -31.79
CA GLY A 203 -7.34 29.02 -31.64
C GLY A 203 -6.32 29.33 -32.74
N TYR A 204 -5.36 30.24 -32.48
CA TYR A 204 -4.31 30.62 -33.44
C TYR A 204 -2.97 30.86 -32.72
N PRO A 205 -1.81 30.57 -33.34
CA PRO A 205 -1.61 29.91 -34.64
C PRO A 205 -1.77 28.40 -34.60
N THR A 206 -2.41 27.80 -35.60
CA THR A 206 -2.54 26.34 -35.73
C THR A 206 -2.78 25.92 -37.19
N GLY A 207 -2.54 24.65 -37.49
CA GLY A 207 -2.88 24.00 -38.75
C GLY A 207 -4.35 23.61 -38.88
N GLY A 208 -5.15 23.85 -37.84
CA GLY A 208 -6.53 23.42 -37.71
C GLY A 208 -6.71 22.46 -36.54
N ILE A 209 -7.93 21.95 -36.38
CA ILE A 209 -8.26 21.01 -35.30
C ILE A 209 -7.44 19.72 -35.45
N TRP A 210 -6.70 19.37 -34.39
CA TRP A 210 -5.82 18.21 -34.30
C TRP A 210 -4.97 18.00 -35.55
N ALA A 211 -4.44 19.09 -36.10
CA ALA A 211 -3.67 19.04 -37.34
C ALA A 211 -2.29 18.39 -37.11
N SER A 212 -1.68 18.64 -35.94
CA SER A 212 -0.36 18.10 -35.58
C SER A 212 -0.41 16.59 -35.35
N ILE A 213 0.76 15.94 -35.40
CA ILE A 213 0.91 14.53 -35.04
C ILE A 213 0.76 14.35 -33.52
N ASN A 214 1.18 15.36 -32.76
CA ASN A 214 1.11 15.47 -31.30
C ASN A 214 -0.34 15.37 -30.84
N GLY A 215 -1.18 16.26 -31.33
CA GLY A 215 -2.61 16.28 -31.10
C GLY A 215 -3.32 15.00 -31.55
N LYS A 216 -3.04 14.50 -32.77
CA LYS A 216 -3.60 13.22 -33.25
C LYS A 216 -3.26 12.04 -32.34
N THR A 217 -2.05 12.00 -31.82
CA THR A 217 -1.59 10.93 -30.93
C THR A 217 -2.27 11.03 -29.58
N LEU A 218 -2.38 12.23 -29.00
CA LEU A 218 -3.11 12.45 -27.74
C LEU A 218 -4.59 12.07 -27.85
N VAL A 219 -5.27 12.46 -28.94
CA VAL A 219 -6.66 12.07 -29.22
C VAL A 219 -6.81 10.55 -29.29
N LYS A 220 -5.88 9.86 -29.96
CA LYS A 220 -5.90 8.40 -30.04
C LYS A 220 -5.63 7.77 -28.69
N PHE A 221 -4.67 8.28 -27.94
CA PHE A 221 -4.36 7.84 -26.59
C PHE A 221 -5.60 7.94 -25.69
N LEU A 222 -6.14 9.15 -25.47
CA LEU A 222 -7.30 9.34 -24.60
C LEU A 222 -8.50 8.48 -24.99
N ASN A 223 -8.78 8.29 -26.29
CA ASN A 223 -9.90 7.44 -26.72
C ASN A 223 -9.68 5.92 -26.53
N ASN A 224 -8.47 5.48 -26.21
CA ASN A 224 -8.13 4.10 -25.90
C ASN A 224 -7.88 3.87 -24.40
N HIS A 225 -8.03 4.90 -23.57
CA HIS A 225 -7.70 4.86 -22.15
C HIS A 225 -8.87 5.35 -21.31
N THR A 226 -8.99 4.83 -20.09
CA THR A 226 -9.97 5.26 -19.10
C THR A 226 -9.42 6.25 -18.08
N ILE A 227 -8.63 7.24 -18.51
CA ILE A 227 -7.98 8.26 -17.66
C ILE A 227 -8.97 8.97 -16.71
N ARG A 228 -8.76 8.86 -15.40
CA ARG A 228 -9.57 9.57 -14.38
C ARG A 228 -9.11 11.00 -14.14
N ALA A 229 -7.79 11.20 -14.05
CA ALA A 229 -7.16 12.49 -13.80
C ALA A 229 -6.00 12.73 -14.76
N GLY A 230 -5.80 13.97 -15.17
CA GLY A 230 -4.65 14.33 -15.99
C GLY A 230 -4.33 15.81 -16.02
N CYS A 231 -3.24 16.15 -16.70
CA CYS A 231 -2.86 17.54 -16.88
C CYS A 231 -1.97 17.79 -18.10
N ASP A 232 -1.95 19.05 -18.53
CA ASP A 232 -0.91 19.62 -19.38
C ASP A 232 -0.15 20.69 -18.61
N PHE A 233 1.14 20.49 -18.36
CA PHE A 233 1.96 21.44 -17.61
C PHE A 233 2.35 22.66 -18.46
N HIS A 234 2.31 23.86 -17.85
CA HIS A 234 2.69 25.14 -18.47
C HIS A 234 3.70 25.92 -17.63
N GLY A 235 4.15 27.04 -18.18
CA GLY A 235 4.93 28.05 -17.47
C GLY A 235 4.81 29.44 -18.11
N GLY A 236 5.10 30.46 -17.31
CA GLY A 236 4.97 31.87 -17.65
C GLY A 236 4.28 32.66 -16.55
N VAL A 237 3.46 31.97 -15.76
CA VAL A 237 2.80 32.48 -14.54
C VAL A 237 2.81 31.39 -13.46
N ARG A 238 2.24 31.69 -12.28
CA ARG A 238 2.00 30.71 -11.21
C ARG A 238 0.50 30.63 -10.96
N MET A 239 -0.14 29.61 -11.51
CA MET A 239 -1.59 29.42 -11.45
C MET A 239 -1.96 27.94 -11.56
N LEU A 240 -3.18 27.58 -11.14
CA LEU A 240 -3.77 26.28 -11.39
C LEU A 240 -5.13 26.48 -12.07
N LEU A 241 -5.18 26.09 -13.35
CA LEU A 241 -6.29 26.43 -14.22
C LEU A 241 -7.15 25.19 -14.48
N TYR A 242 -8.47 25.35 -14.39
CA TYR A 242 -9.44 24.31 -14.73
C TYR A 242 -10.51 24.82 -15.72
N PRO A 243 -11.29 23.93 -16.36
CA PRO A 243 -12.31 24.32 -17.34
C PRO A 243 -13.39 25.25 -16.75
N TRP A 244 -14.12 26.01 -17.56
CA TRP A 244 -14.01 26.14 -19.01
C TRP A 244 -12.99 27.20 -19.43
N SER A 245 -12.78 27.33 -20.75
CA SER A 245 -11.75 28.22 -21.31
C SER A 245 -12.25 29.36 -22.20
N SER A 246 -13.38 29.20 -22.89
CA SER A 246 -13.89 30.21 -23.82
C SER A 246 -15.43 30.21 -23.93
N ASN A 247 -16.08 29.15 -23.45
CA ASN A 247 -17.52 28.97 -23.47
C ASN A 247 -18.16 29.09 -22.09
N HIS A 248 -19.50 29.25 -22.08
CA HIS A 248 -20.31 29.36 -20.87
C HIS A 248 -19.97 30.60 -20.00
N ASP A 249 -19.58 31.70 -20.65
CA ASP A 249 -19.19 32.98 -20.03
C ASP A 249 -20.20 33.55 -19.02
N ASN A 250 -21.48 33.25 -19.21
CA ASN A 250 -22.59 33.69 -18.38
C ASN A 250 -22.98 32.71 -17.25
N ILE A 251 -22.26 31.60 -17.09
CA ILE A 251 -22.47 30.62 -16.03
C ILE A 251 -21.48 30.86 -14.91
N TYR A 252 -22.01 31.06 -13.70
CA TYR A 252 -21.22 31.35 -12.51
C TYR A 252 -21.31 30.21 -11.49
N GLY A 253 -20.16 29.86 -10.91
CA GLY A 253 -20.02 28.97 -9.77
C GLY A 253 -19.37 29.72 -8.60
N THR A 254 -19.89 29.55 -7.38
CA THR A 254 -19.31 30.14 -6.18
C THR A 254 -18.63 29.04 -5.37
N SER A 255 -17.32 29.20 -5.13
CA SER A 255 -16.49 28.29 -4.35
C SER A 255 -17.10 28.10 -2.96
N PRO A 256 -17.41 26.86 -2.54
CA PRO A 256 -17.93 26.59 -1.20
C PRO A 256 -16.86 26.74 -0.12
N ILE A 257 -15.59 26.76 -0.50
CA ILE A 257 -14.44 26.87 0.41
C ILE A 257 -14.06 28.33 0.62
N THR A 258 -13.98 29.10 -0.45
CA THR A 258 -13.42 30.47 -0.42
C THR A 258 -14.48 31.57 -0.53
N GLY A 259 -15.68 31.24 -1.02
CA GLY A 259 -16.73 32.21 -1.34
C GLY A 259 -16.48 33.01 -2.63
N THR A 260 -15.36 32.78 -3.30
CA THR A 260 -15.04 33.43 -4.59
C THR A 260 -15.96 32.89 -5.69
N SER A 261 -16.42 33.77 -6.57
CA SER A 261 -17.26 33.38 -7.72
C SER A 261 -16.48 33.49 -9.03
N TYR A 262 -16.60 32.46 -9.84
CA TYR A 262 -15.97 32.34 -11.15
C TYR A 262 -17.05 32.19 -12.23
N SER A 263 -16.90 32.92 -13.32
CA SER A 263 -17.57 32.71 -14.61
C SER A 263 -17.01 31.47 -15.34
N HIS A 264 -17.61 31.09 -16.46
CA HIS A 264 -17.20 29.92 -17.24
C HIS A 264 -17.22 28.63 -16.41
N ALA A 265 -18.10 28.55 -15.41
CA ALA A 265 -18.09 27.47 -14.43
C ALA A 265 -18.65 26.17 -15.03
N PRO A 266 -17.91 25.04 -14.93
CA PRO A 266 -18.32 23.75 -15.49
C PRO A 266 -19.39 23.05 -14.64
N PRO A 267 -20.07 22.03 -15.19
CA PRO A 267 -21.06 21.28 -14.43
C PRO A 267 -20.48 20.65 -13.15
N ASP A 268 -19.22 20.21 -13.19
CA ASP A 268 -18.50 19.64 -12.03
C ASP A 268 -17.69 20.68 -11.23
N PHE A 269 -18.06 21.97 -11.33
CA PHE A 269 -17.34 23.10 -10.73
C PHE A 269 -16.90 22.86 -9.29
N TYR A 270 -17.80 22.35 -8.44
CA TYR A 270 -17.49 22.17 -7.03
C TYR A 270 -16.34 21.19 -6.78
N PHE A 271 -16.24 20.14 -7.61
CA PHE A 271 -15.14 19.19 -7.50
C PHE A 271 -13.83 19.79 -8.00
N PHE A 272 -13.86 20.50 -9.14
CA PHE A 272 -12.70 21.22 -9.66
C PHE A 272 -12.16 22.22 -8.65
N ASP A 273 -13.03 23.06 -8.08
CA ASP A 273 -12.66 24.07 -7.09
C ASP A 273 -12.02 23.44 -5.85
N ALA A 274 -12.70 22.47 -5.25
CA ALA A 274 -12.25 21.83 -4.01
C ALA A 274 -10.94 21.05 -4.19
N SER A 275 -10.83 20.24 -5.24
CA SER A 275 -9.62 19.47 -5.53
C SER A 275 -8.44 20.35 -5.92
N SER A 276 -8.69 21.45 -6.65
CA SER A 276 -7.65 22.38 -7.08
C SER A 276 -7.09 23.20 -5.92
N LEU A 277 -7.94 23.67 -5.00
CA LEU A 277 -7.49 24.37 -3.81
C LEU A 277 -6.68 23.45 -2.89
N ARG A 278 -7.14 22.21 -2.69
CA ARG A 278 -6.42 21.21 -1.87
C ARG A 278 -5.04 20.86 -2.46
N VAL A 279 -4.95 20.58 -3.76
CA VAL A 279 -3.64 20.33 -4.37
C VAL A 279 -2.77 21.59 -4.35
N GLY A 280 -3.38 22.77 -4.40
CA GLY A 280 -2.70 24.07 -4.23
C GLY A 280 -2.00 24.21 -2.88
N ASP A 281 -2.67 23.85 -1.79
CA ASP A 281 -2.09 23.84 -0.43
C ASP A 281 -0.98 22.78 -0.29
N TYR A 282 -1.20 21.60 -0.91
CA TYR A 282 -0.30 20.47 -0.79
C TYR A 282 0.99 20.59 -1.61
N ILE A 283 0.91 21.13 -2.84
CA ILE A 283 2.01 21.03 -3.82
C ILE A 283 3.28 21.76 -3.36
N GLY A 284 3.16 22.90 -2.68
CA GLY A 284 4.29 23.76 -2.31
C GLY A 284 4.14 25.22 -2.76
N ASP A 285 4.93 26.08 -2.15
CA ASP A 285 4.92 27.54 -2.33
C ASP A 285 6.19 28.10 -3.01
N TYR A 286 7.08 27.24 -3.53
CA TYR A 286 8.32 27.70 -4.17
C TYR A 286 8.04 28.54 -5.43
N GLY A 287 7.06 28.12 -6.24
CA GLY A 287 6.55 28.90 -7.36
C GLY A 287 5.69 30.10 -6.95
N GLY A 288 5.29 30.17 -5.69
CA GLY A 288 4.29 31.07 -5.12
C GLY A 288 2.99 30.34 -4.75
N ASP A 289 2.21 30.97 -3.87
CA ASP A 289 0.98 30.41 -3.31
C ASP A 289 -0.10 30.18 -4.37
N LEU A 290 -0.73 29.00 -4.32
CA LEU A 290 -1.93 28.67 -5.07
C LEU A 290 -3.15 28.81 -4.14
N ASN A 291 -3.92 29.87 -4.33
CA ASN A 291 -5.10 30.21 -3.54
C ASN A 291 -6.24 30.68 -4.45
N GLN A 292 -7.34 31.18 -3.87
CA GLN A 292 -8.51 31.65 -4.61
C GLN A 292 -8.23 32.65 -5.76
N ASN A 293 -7.10 33.38 -5.75
CA ASN A 293 -6.75 34.33 -6.81
C ASN A 293 -5.85 33.73 -7.90
N THR A 294 -5.28 32.56 -7.65
CA THR A 294 -4.35 31.85 -8.54
C THR A 294 -4.84 30.44 -8.89
N VAL A 295 -6.04 30.07 -8.44
CA VAL A 295 -6.75 28.83 -8.72
C VAL A 295 -8.15 29.19 -9.18
N GLY A 296 -8.60 28.64 -10.32
CA GLY A 296 -9.92 28.97 -10.84
C GLY A 296 -10.16 28.52 -12.29
N THR A 297 -11.30 28.94 -12.84
CA THR A 297 -11.59 28.79 -14.27
C THR A 297 -10.54 29.56 -15.09
N ILE A 298 -10.24 29.09 -16.30
CA ILE A 298 -9.16 29.65 -17.11
C ILE A 298 -9.32 31.17 -17.30
N PRO A 299 -10.44 31.73 -17.82
CA PRO A 299 -10.52 33.17 -18.09
C PRO A 299 -10.43 34.06 -16.87
N ASP A 300 -11.04 33.68 -15.74
CA ASP A 300 -11.04 34.49 -14.53
C ASP A 300 -9.68 34.51 -13.82
N THR A 301 -8.89 33.46 -14.01
CA THR A 301 -7.61 33.30 -13.31
C THR A 301 -6.45 33.82 -14.16
N VAL A 302 -6.38 33.41 -15.42
CA VAL A 302 -5.31 33.84 -16.34
C VAL A 302 -5.59 35.20 -16.98
N GLY A 303 -6.85 35.64 -16.96
CA GLY A 303 -7.30 36.94 -17.46
C GLY A 303 -7.62 36.98 -18.96
N TYR A 304 -7.71 35.83 -19.63
CA TYR A 304 -8.10 35.74 -21.04
C TYR A 304 -8.68 34.37 -21.41
N GLU A 305 -9.49 34.33 -22.47
CA GLU A 305 -10.04 33.11 -23.05
C GLU A 305 -9.01 32.37 -23.93
N ALA A 306 -8.94 31.04 -23.84
CA ALA A 306 -7.98 30.23 -24.60
C ALA A 306 -8.67 29.17 -25.48
N PRO A 307 -9.22 29.57 -26.65
CA PRO A 307 -9.92 28.66 -27.55
C PRO A 307 -9.01 27.55 -28.09
N GLY A 308 -9.54 26.33 -28.22
CA GLY A 308 -8.79 25.15 -28.64
C GLY A 308 -7.78 24.61 -27.63
N GLY A 309 -7.97 24.90 -26.33
CA GLY A 309 -7.14 24.36 -25.25
C GLY A 309 -7.39 22.87 -24.99
N ILE A 310 -6.34 22.15 -24.58
CA ILE A 310 -6.39 20.70 -24.27
C ILE A 310 -7.28 20.42 -23.05
N CYS A 311 -7.14 21.24 -22.01
CA CYS A 311 -7.87 21.10 -20.75
C CYS A 311 -9.41 21.05 -20.89
N PRO A 312 -10.08 22.04 -21.50
CA PRO A 312 -11.52 21.96 -21.70
C PRO A 312 -11.94 20.82 -22.65
N TRP A 313 -11.11 20.46 -23.64
CA TRP A 313 -11.38 19.33 -24.53
C TRP A 313 -11.38 17.99 -23.77
N ALA A 314 -10.32 17.70 -23.00
CA ALA A 314 -10.19 16.44 -22.27
C ALA A 314 -11.29 16.27 -21.20
N TYR A 315 -11.83 17.36 -20.70
CA TYR A 315 -12.97 17.36 -19.79
C TYR A 315 -14.33 17.19 -20.52
N GLY A 316 -14.63 18.02 -21.51
CA GLY A 316 -15.99 18.20 -22.03
C GLY A 316 -16.35 17.51 -23.34
N ALA A 317 -15.37 17.05 -24.12
CA ALA A 317 -15.59 16.79 -25.55
C ALA A 317 -16.31 15.46 -25.91
N ASP A 318 -16.75 14.67 -24.93
CA ASP A 318 -17.61 13.51 -25.16
C ASP A 318 -19.06 13.97 -25.39
N THR A 319 -19.34 14.45 -26.60
CA THR A 319 -20.67 14.99 -26.95
C THR A 319 -21.77 13.93 -27.03
N VAL A 320 -21.43 12.63 -27.00
CA VAL A 320 -22.42 11.55 -26.89
C VAL A 320 -22.95 11.48 -25.47
N LYS A 321 -22.08 11.56 -24.46
CA LYS A 321 -22.49 11.61 -23.04
C LYS A 321 -22.95 13.01 -22.62
N ASN A 322 -22.37 14.05 -23.21
CA ASN A 322 -22.55 15.46 -22.85
C ASN A 322 -23.06 16.29 -24.05
N PRO A 323 -24.30 16.10 -24.51
CA PRO A 323 -24.80 16.72 -25.75
C PRO A 323 -24.91 18.24 -25.70
N VAL A 324 -24.88 18.84 -24.51
CA VAL A 324 -24.86 20.31 -24.31
C VAL A 324 -23.58 20.93 -24.87
N GLU A 325 -22.47 20.17 -24.90
CA GLU A 325 -21.19 20.67 -25.41
C GLU A 325 -21.05 20.53 -26.94
N ALA A 326 -22.01 19.89 -27.63
CA ALA A 326 -21.96 19.68 -29.07
C ALA A 326 -21.75 20.96 -29.93
N PRO A 327 -22.26 22.15 -29.55
CA PRO A 327 -21.97 23.39 -30.29
C PRO A 327 -20.51 23.84 -30.26
N TYR A 328 -19.69 23.31 -29.36
CA TYR A 328 -18.29 23.68 -29.17
C TYR A 328 -17.31 22.64 -29.73
N VAL A 329 -17.81 21.57 -30.36
CA VAL A 329 -17.01 20.43 -30.85
C VAL A 329 -17.40 20.14 -32.30
N ASP A 330 -16.46 20.28 -33.23
CA ASP A 330 -16.74 20.20 -34.68
C ASP A 330 -16.65 18.75 -35.23
N TYR A 331 -15.70 17.94 -34.73
CA TYR A 331 -15.33 16.63 -35.30
C TYR A 331 -15.58 15.44 -34.38
N GLY A 332 -15.87 15.67 -33.09
CA GLY A 332 -16.19 14.64 -32.10
C GLY A 332 -17.30 13.64 -32.51
N PRO A 333 -17.59 12.64 -31.67
CA PRO A 333 -17.35 12.62 -30.23
C PRO A 333 -15.98 12.08 -29.81
N TYR A 334 -15.56 12.49 -28.62
CA TYR A 334 -14.32 12.02 -27.96
C TYR A 334 -14.67 11.16 -26.74
N PRO A 335 -14.91 9.85 -26.89
CA PRO A 335 -15.30 8.97 -25.77
C PRO A 335 -14.26 8.88 -24.64
N GLY A 336 -13.00 9.23 -24.92
CA GLY A 336 -11.94 9.35 -23.93
C GLY A 336 -12.02 10.58 -23.03
N ALA A 337 -12.89 11.55 -23.32
CA ALA A 337 -13.05 12.76 -22.50
C ALA A 337 -13.87 12.49 -21.22
N GLY A 338 -14.07 13.50 -20.37
CA GLY A 338 -14.64 13.34 -19.03
C GLY A 338 -13.56 13.09 -17.97
N VAL A 339 -12.34 13.57 -18.23
CA VAL A 339 -11.17 13.49 -17.35
C VAL A 339 -11.14 14.70 -16.42
N LEU A 340 -10.72 14.51 -15.17
CA LEU A 340 -10.33 15.64 -14.30
C LEU A 340 -9.03 16.21 -14.85
N TRP A 341 -9.14 17.23 -15.69
CA TRP A 341 -7.99 17.82 -16.36
C TRP A 341 -7.68 19.21 -15.81
N LEU A 342 -6.42 19.43 -15.42
CA LEU A 342 -5.91 20.72 -14.96
C LEU A 342 -4.79 21.20 -15.89
N SER A 343 -4.57 22.51 -15.97
CA SER A 343 -3.39 23.10 -16.62
C SER A 343 -2.55 23.88 -15.58
N PRO A 344 -1.62 23.21 -14.88
CA PRO A 344 -0.78 23.85 -13.88
C PRO A 344 0.28 24.75 -14.55
N GLU A 345 0.23 26.03 -14.24
CA GLU A 345 1.26 27.01 -14.56
C GLU A 345 2.30 27.00 -13.44
N MET A 346 3.41 26.31 -13.68
CA MET A 346 4.33 25.94 -12.60
C MET A 346 5.26 27.08 -12.19
N SER A 347 5.71 27.91 -13.13
CA SER A 347 6.78 28.87 -12.90
C SER A 347 6.62 30.14 -13.73
N VAL A 348 6.94 31.30 -13.14
CA VAL A 348 6.94 32.58 -13.88
C VAL A 348 7.98 32.61 -15.00
N THR A 349 9.17 32.05 -14.74
CA THR A 349 10.19 31.85 -15.78
C THR A 349 9.88 30.55 -16.50
N LYS A 350 9.61 30.60 -17.82
CA LYS A 350 9.25 29.42 -18.62
C LYS A 350 10.32 28.34 -18.65
N ASN A 351 11.57 28.75 -18.85
CA ASN A 351 12.73 27.87 -18.90
C ASN A 351 13.75 28.25 -17.80
N PRO A 352 13.48 27.92 -16.52
CA PRO A 352 14.34 28.34 -15.43
C PRO A 352 15.62 27.49 -15.35
N SER A 353 16.62 27.99 -14.63
CA SER A 353 17.90 27.29 -14.44
C SER A 353 17.73 26.02 -13.61
N GLU A 354 18.55 25.00 -13.84
CA GLU A 354 18.50 23.71 -13.11
C GLU A 354 18.41 23.85 -11.59
N SER A 355 19.13 24.82 -11.00
CA SER A 355 19.12 25.04 -9.55
C SER A 355 17.72 25.31 -8.98
N THR A 356 16.76 25.84 -9.77
CA THR A 356 15.40 26.12 -9.31
C THR A 356 14.52 24.89 -9.23
N PHE A 357 14.97 23.74 -9.73
CA PHE A 357 14.21 22.50 -9.61
C PHE A 357 14.45 21.79 -8.27
N GLY A 358 15.58 22.07 -7.62
CA GLY A 358 15.93 21.49 -6.32
C GLY A 358 16.50 20.09 -6.43
N ASN A 359 16.32 19.28 -5.39
CA ASN A 359 16.68 17.86 -5.37
C ASN A 359 15.76 17.12 -4.38
N ASP A 360 16.09 15.88 -4.03
CA ASP A 360 15.28 15.05 -3.14
C ASP A 360 15.01 15.67 -1.76
N THR A 361 15.89 16.55 -1.27
CA THR A 361 15.81 17.19 0.07
C THR A 361 15.61 18.71 0.03
N ILE A 362 15.82 19.34 -1.13
CA ILE A 362 15.64 20.77 -1.36
C ILE A 362 14.40 20.93 -2.22
N HIS A 363 13.26 21.15 -1.57
CA HIS A 363 11.97 21.26 -2.23
C HIS A 363 11.87 22.56 -3.02
N ARG A 364 11.73 22.43 -4.34
CA ARG A 364 11.49 23.51 -5.31
C ARG A 364 10.55 22.98 -6.41
N TYR A 365 10.64 23.50 -7.63
CA TYR A 365 9.77 23.08 -8.74
C TYR A 365 9.74 21.56 -8.99
N GLY A 366 10.85 20.84 -8.79
CA GLY A 366 10.86 19.38 -8.93
C GLY A 366 9.98 18.68 -7.89
N ALA A 367 10.01 19.15 -6.63
CA ALA A 367 9.14 18.65 -5.58
C ALA A 367 7.67 19.01 -5.83
N GLU A 368 7.39 20.21 -6.36
CA GLU A 368 6.03 20.62 -6.73
C GLU A 368 5.45 19.73 -7.83
N VAL A 369 6.19 19.46 -8.92
CA VAL A 369 5.73 18.53 -9.97
C VAL A 369 5.47 17.14 -9.39
N ARG A 370 6.40 16.60 -8.58
CA ARG A 370 6.23 15.32 -7.88
C ARG A 370 4.95 15.26 -7.05
N ARG A 371 4.73 16.27 -6.20
CA ARG A 371 3.56 16.32 -5.32
C ARG A 371 2.26 16.45 -6.10
N PHE A 372 2.24 17.24 -7.18
CA PHE A 372 1.08 17.32 -8.06
C PHE A 372 0.73 15.95 -8.64
N ILE A 373 1.72 15.24 -9.20
CA ILE A 373 1.52 13.92 -9.79
C ILE A 373 1.01 12.93 -8.75
N LEU A 374 1.61 12.90 -7.56
CA LEU A 374 1.17 12.04 -6.45
C LEU A 374 -0.27 12.31 -6.05
N HIS A 375 -0.66 13.57 -5.90
CA HIS A 375 -2.03 13.94 -5.55
C HIS A 375 -3.03 13.48 -6.62
N GLN A 376 -2.79 13.83 -7.88
CA GLN A 376 -3.70 13.49 -8.98
C GLN A 376 -3.79 11.97 -9.20
N THR A 377 -2.69 11.24 -8.97
CA THR A 377 -2.66 9.78 -9.04
C THR A 377 -3.46 9.12 -7.91
N ASP A 378 -3.35 9.65 -6.68
CA ASP A 378 -4.07 9.11 -5.52
C ASP A 378 -5.59 9.29 -5.68
N ILE A 379 -6.05 10.51 -6.01
CA ILE A 379 -7.48 10.84 -6.16
C ILE A 379 -8.14 10.23 -7.39
N ALA A 380 -7.37 9.54 -8.25
CA ALA A 380 -7.92 8.81 -9.39
C ALA A 380 -8.94 7.74 -8.94
N GLN A 381 -8.80 7.18 -7.73
CA GLN A 381 -9.79 6.25 -7.17
C GLN A 381 -9.71 6.16 -5.64
N PRO A 382 -10.84 6.18 -4.91
CA PRO A 382 -10.84 5.98 -3.46
C PRO A 382 -10.33 4.61 -3.02
N TYR A 383 -9.81 4.53 -1.79
CA TYR A 383 -9.43 3.28 -1.14
C TYR A 383 -9.38 3.44 0.38
N LEU A 384 -9.45 2.32 1.09
CA LEU A 384 -9.25 2.28 2.53
C LEU A 384 -8.04 1.41 2.86
N CYS A 385 -7.24 1.87 3.81
CA CYS A 385 -6.08 1.13 4.27
C CYS A 385 -6.07 1.02 5.80
N TRP A 386 -5.72 -0.17 6.28
CA TRP A 386 -5.42 -0.40 7.69
C TRP A 386 -4.13 0.33 8.04
N GLN A 387 -4.16 1.02 9.17
CA GLN A 387 -3.05 1.80 9.68
C GLN A 387 -2.31 1.05 10.79
N HIS A 388 -1.09 1.53 11.06
CA HIS A 388 -0.33 1.11 12.23
C HIS A 388 -1.15 1.24 13.52
N GLY A 389 -1.01 0.26 14.42
CA GLY A 389 -1.82 0.15 15.64
C GLY A 389 -3.06 -0.71 15.49
N SER A 390 -3.46 -1.07 14.26
CA SER A 390 -4.41 -2.17 14.04
C SER A 390 -3.81 -3.50 14.47
N VAL A 391 -4.66 -4.42 14.90
CA VAL A 391 -4.32 -5.84 15.01
C VAL A 391 -3.77 -6.38 13.68
N GLU A 392 -2.80 -7.28 13.77
CA GLU A 392 -2.24 -7.93 12.57
C GLU A 392 -3.28 -8.85 11.93
N ASN A 393 -3.27 -8.89 10.60
CA ASN A 393 -4.08 -9.86 9.86
C ASN A 393 -3.62 -11.29 10.19
N HIS A 394 -4.58 -12.20 10.35
CA HIS A 394 -4.41 -13.59 10.82
C HIS A 394 -3.92 -13.72 12.28
N ALA A 395 -4.11 -12.69 13.11
CA ALA A 395 -3.83 -12.79 14.54
C ALA A 395 -4.72 -13.86 15.22
N VAL A 396 -4.15 -14.53 16.22
CA VAL A 396 -4.85 -15.44 17.12
C VAL A 396 -4.97 -14.77 18.49
N LEU A 397 -6.19 -14.50 18.94
CA LEU A 397 -6.47 -13.75 20.17
C LEU A 397 -7.38 -14.56 21.10
N TYR A 398 -7.23 -14.36 22.42
CA TYR A 398 -8.16 -14.94 23.39
C TYR A 398 -9.49 -14.19 23.39
N THR A 399 -10.58 -14.86 23.76
CA THR A 399 -11.85 -14.21 24.08
C THR A 399 -11.64 -13.08 25.07
N ASN A 400 -12.46 -12.03 25.00
CA ASN A 400 -12.37 -10.83 25.81
C ASN A 400 -11.10 -9.97 25.59
N THR A 401 -10.21 -10.34 24.66
CA THR A 401 -9.12 -9.47 24.21
C THR A 401 -9.67 -8.33 23.38
N GLN A 402 -9.15 -7.12 23.60
CA GLN A 402 -9.50 -5.95 22.82
C GLN A 402 -8.83 -6.01 21.43
N ILE A 403 -9.64 -5.93 20.39
CA ILE A 403 -9.25 -5.89 18.99
C ILE A 403 -9.27 -4.42 18.55
N ASN A 404 -8.09 -3.83 18.37
CA ASN A 404 -7.95 -2.46 17.88
C ASN A 404 -7.91 -2.45 16.36
N LEU A 405 -8.73 -1.61 15.74
CA LEU A 405 -8.81 -1.42 14.30
C LEU A 405 -8.64 0.06 14.00
N THR A 406 -7.62 0.39 13.22
CA THR A 406 -7.30 1.77 12.84
C THR A 406 -7.26 1.87 11.31
N TRP A 407 -7.99 2.79 10.70
CA TRP A 407 -8.01 2.91 9.24
C TRP A 407 -8.04 4.37 8.77
N GLN A 408 -7.67 4.57 7.51
CA GLN A 408 -7.84 5.83 6.79
C GLN A 408 -8.64 5.59 5.51
N VAL A 409 -9.35 6.64 5.08
CA VAL A 409 -10.02 6.72 3.78
C VAL A 409 -9.24 7.71 2.92
N ASN A 410 -8.79 7.25 1.75
CA ASN A 410 -7.88 7.98 0.85
C ASN A 410 -8.45 8.03 -0.57
N GLY A 411 -7.80 8.79 -1.46
CA GLY A 411 -8.23 8.92 -2.86
C GLY A 411 -9.55 9.68 -3.07
N SER A 412 -9.98 10.49 -2.10
CA SER A 412 -11.23 11.25 -2.13
C SER A 412 -11.08 12.66 -1.56
N MET A 413 -12.10 13.50 -1.75
CA MET A 413 -12.15 14.87 -1.21
C MET A 413 -12.85 14.93 0.14
N VAL A 414 -13.91 14.12 0.32
CA VAL A 414 -14.70 14.04 1.54
C VAL A 414 -15.14 12.60 1.85
N VAL A 415 -15.23 12.26 3.13
CA VAL A 415 -15.85 11.02 3.63
C VAL A 415 -17.25 11.33 4.13
N ASP A 416 -18.25 10.75 3.49
CA ASP A 416 -19.64 10.92 3.90
C ASP A 416 -20.03 9.98 5.03
N HIS A 417 -19.54 8.73 4.98
CA HIS A 417 -19.79 7.69 5.98
C HIS A 417 -18.56 6.78 6.08
N THR A 418 -18.18 6.34 7.28
CA THR A 418 -17.23 5.23 7.44
C THR A 418 -17.39 4.48 8.75
N PHE A 419 -17.23 3.15 8.70
CA PHE A 419 -17.35 2.26 9.86
C PHE A 419 -16.75 0.88 9.56
N ILE A 420 -16.72 -0.02 10.55
CA ILE A 420 -16.32 -1.42 10.39
C ILE A 420 -17.55 -2.31 10.22
N GLN A 421 -17.55 -3.14 9.18
CA GLN A 421 -18.43 -4.30 9.04
C GLN A 421 -17.68 -5.56 9.48
N TYR A 422 -18.31 -6.42 10.29
CA TYR A 422 -17.67 -7.67 10.71
C TYR A 422 -18.64 -8.80 11.04
N GLY A 423 -18.12 -10.03 11.05
CA GLY A 423 -18.88 -11.23 11.37
C GLY A 423 -18.07 -12.50 11.14
N THR A 424 -18.75 -13.63 11.04
CA THR A 424 -18.13 -14.94 10.79
C THR A 424 -18.18 -15.35 9.32
N ASN A 425 -18.75 -14.50 8.45
CA ASN A 425 -18.71 -14.70 7.00
C ASN A 425 -17.35 -14.22 6.46
N PRO A 426 -16.63 -15.03 5.66
CA PRO A 426 -15.36 -14.64 5.05
C PRO A 426 -15.44 -13.44 4.10
N ASP A 427 -16.64 -13.07 3.63
CA ASP A 427 -16.89 -11.88 2.82
C ASP A 427 -17.84 -10.89 3.55
N PRO A 428 -17.29 -10.08 4.47
CA PRO A 428 -18.07 -9.08 5.21
C PRO A 428 -18.52 -7.90 4.34
N THR A 429 -18.03 -7.76 3.09
CA THR A 429 -18.49 -6.71 2.16
C THR A 429 -19.90 -6.98 1.64
N GLN A 430 -20.27 -8.26 1.54
CA GLN A 430 -21.59 -8.71 1.07
C GLN A 430 -22.51 -9.13 2.21
N THR A 431 -21.95 -9.70 3.28
CA THR A 431 -22.74 -10.25 4.39
C THR A 431 -21.98 -10.14 5.70
N TRP A 432 -22.47 -9.32 6.62
CA TRP A 432 -21.90 -9.10 7.93
C TRP A 432 -22.93 -9.37 9.04
N THR A 433 -22.44 -9.54 10.27
CA THR A 433 -23.31 -9.75 11.44
C THR A 433 -23.46 -8.47 12.25
N TYR A 434 -22.39 -7.67 12.31
CA TYR A 434 -22.27 -6.51 13.18
C TYR A 434 -21.63 -5.34 12.43
N THR A 435 -21.89 -4.13 12.93
CA THR A 435 -21.21 -2.90 12.52
C THR A 435 -20.78 -2.12 13.75
N THR A 436 -19.74 -1.29 13.61
CA THR A 436 -19.41 -0.24 14.59
C THR A 436 -20.31 0.99 14.36
N PRO A 437 -20.26 2.01 15.25
CA PRO A 437 -20.83 3.32 14.96
C PRO A 437 -20.34 3.88 13.62
N ASP A 438 -21.20 4.66 12.97
CA ASP A 438 -20.92 5.36 11.72
C ASP A 438 -20.27 6.72 12.02
N TYR A 439 -19.17 7.01 11.34
CA TYR A 439 -18.52 8.30 11.32
C TYR A 439 -19.01 9.08 10.09
N ASP A 440 -19.93 10.02 10.31
CA ASP A 440 -20.63 10.79 9.27
C ASP A 440 -20.48 12.30 9.45
N GLU A 441 -19.47 12.75 10.18
CA GLU A 441 -19.30 14.17 10.58
C GLU A 441 -19.14 15.12 9.38
N HIS A 442 -18.68 14.61 8.25
CA HIS A 442 -18.45 15.36 7.01
C HIS A 442 -19.46 15.05 5.91
N SER A 443 -20.55 14.33 6.22
CA SER A 443 -21.60 14.00 5.26
C SER A 443 -22.20 15.26 4.62
N GLY A 444 -22.14 15.33 3.28
CA GLY A 444 -22.61 16.49 2.52
C GLY A 444 -21.69 17.72 2.56
N GLU A 445 -20.53 17.65 3.21
CA GLU A 445 -19.48 18.69 3.09
C GLU A 445 -18.69 18.53 1.79
N TYR A 446 -17.85 19.52 1.46
CA TYR A 446 -16.98 19.48 0.27
C TYR A 446 -15.55 19.02 0.58
N LEU A 447 -15.15 18.98 1.85
CA LEU A 447 -13.82 18.54 2.27
C LEU A 447 -13.92 17.96 3.68
N GLY A 448 -13.24 16.85 3.96
CA GLY A 448 -13.06 16.37 5.33
C GLY A 448 -13.17 14.86 5.49
N GLY A 449 -12.62 14.34 6.59
CA GLY A 449 -12.59 12.92 6.92
C GLY A 449 -11.55 12.11 6.15
N THR A 450 -10.73 12.75 5.30
CA THR A 450 -9.82 12.04 4.40
C THR A 450 -8.38 12.01 4.93
N GLY A 451 -7.56 11.07 4.46
CA GLY A 451 -6.11 11.11 4.69
C GLY A 451 -5.40 12.33 4.08
N TRP A 452 -6.10 13.09 3.23
CA TRP A 452 -5.66 14.37 2.68
C TRP A 452 -6.00 15.58 3.53
N ASP A 453 -6.71 15.42 4.64
CA ASP A 453 -7.04 16.56 5.50
C ASP A 453 -5.76 17.19 6.05
N ASN A 454 -5.74 18.53 6.09
CA ASN A 454 -4.58 19.33 6.47
C ASN A 454 -3.31 19.07 5.62
N ALA A 455 -3.46 18.53 4.41
CA ALA A 455 -2.34 18.36 3.49
C ALA A 455 -1.74 19.71 3.12
N MET A 456 -0.43 19.88 3.36
CA MET A 456 0.25 21.14 3.13
C MET A 456 1.73 20.89 2.83
N ASN A 457 2.26 21.52 1.78
CA ASN A 457 3.68 21.49 1.44
C ASN A 457 4.33 20.09 1.45
N GLY A 458 3.66 19.10 0.84
CA GLY A 458 4.13 17.71 0.72
C GLY A 458 3.88 16.83 1.94
N GLN A 459 3.25 17.36 2.99
CA GLN A 459 2.94 16.62 4.20
C GLN A 459 1.44 16.39 4.30
N THR A 460 1.05 15.20 4.76
CA THR A 460 -0.34 14.83 5.06
C THR A 460 -0.45 14.45 6.53
N SER A 461 -1.47 14.95 7.22
CA SER A 461 -1.78 14.58 8.61
C SER A 461 -3.26 14.26 8.77
N GLY A 462 -3.80 13.61 7.73
CA GLY A 462 -5.23 13.45 7.57
C GLY A 462 -5.90 12.57 8.61
N THR A 463 -7.21 12.47 8.46
CA THR A 463 -8.09 11.85 9.46
C THR A 463 -7.88 10.35 9.52
N THR A 464 -7.73 9.84 10.75
CA THR A 464 -7.58 8.41 11.05
C THR A 464 -8.68 7.99 12.00
N TYR A 465 -9.40 6.94 11.64
CA TYR A 465 -10.51 6.38 12.40
C TYR A 465 -10.05 5.19 13.24
N GLN A 466 -10.67 4.99 14.40
CA GLN A 466 -10.27 3.96 15.37
C GLN A 466 -11.45 3.34 16.07
N GLU A 467 -11.48 2.02 16.10
CA GLU A 467 -12.47 1.23 16.82
C GLU A 467 -11.83 0.15 17.69
N SER A 468 -12.54 -0.23 18.74
CA SER A 468 -12.11 -1.26 19.68
C SER A 468 -13.23 -2.26 19.93
N ILE A 469 -13.05 -3.48 19.44
CA ILE A 469 -14.06 -4.55 19.48
C ILE A 469 -13.62 -5.62 20.47
N VAL A 470 -14.57 -6.15 21.25
CA VAL A 470 -14.32 -7.27 22.18
C VAL A 470 -15.24 -8.43 21.81
N LEU A 471 -14.64 -9.57 21.49
CA LEU A 471 -15.36 -10.80 21.13
C LEU A 471 -15.35 -11.79 22.29
N THR A 472 -16.54 -12.25 22.69
CA THR A 472 -16.73 -13.13 23.85
C THR A 472 -16.90 -14.60 23.47
N THR A 473 -17.00 -14.90 22.18
CA THR A 473 -17.20 -16.26 21.66
C THR A 473 -16.02 -16.64 20.77
N PRO A 474 -15.44 -17.83 20.94
CA PRO A 474 -14.43 -18.34 20.02
C PRO A 474 -14.97 -18.51 18.60
N GLY A 475 -14.12 -18.28 17.60
CA GLY A 475 -14.46 -18.45 16.19
C GLY A 475 -13.54 -17.71 15.24
N GLU A 476 -13.82 -17.85 13.94
CA GLU A 476 -13.17 -17.08 12.89
C GLU A 476 -13.98 -15.82 12.61
N TYR A 477 -13.31 -14.67 12.64
CA TYR A 477 -13.94 -13.37 12.42
C TYR A 477 -13.26 -12.61 11.29
N TYR A 478 -14.07 -11.95 10.48
CA TYR A 478 -13.64 -11.17 9.33
C TYR A 478 -14.14 -9.74 9.49
N PHE A 479 -13.25 -8.78 9.28
CA PHE A 479 -13.50 -7.35 9.44
C PHE A 479 -13.15 -6.62 8.15
N VAL A 480 -13.93 -5.60 7.83
CA VAL A 480 -13.65 -4.69 6.72
C VAL A 480 -14.03 -3.28 7.11
N ALA A 481 -13.11 -2.33 6.90
CA ALA A 481 -13.45 -0.92 6.98
C ALA A 481 -14.21 -0.56 5.70
N THR A 482 -15.27 0.21 5.86
CA THR A 482 -16.22 0.55 4.81
C THR A 482 -16.36 2.06 4.75
N ALA A 483 -16.41 2.67 3.57
CA ALA A 483 -16.68 4.09 3.42
C ALA A 483 -17.52 4.45 2.20
N GLN A 484 -18.30 5.52 2.32
CA GLN A 484 -18.90 6.26 1.23
C GLN A 484 -18.23 7.63 1.13
N VAL A 485 -17.90 8.07 -0.08
CA VAL A 485 -17.07 9.27 -0.30
C VAL A 485 -17.61 10.14 -1.42
N ASP A 486 -17.33 11.44 -1.36
CA ASP A 486 -17.57 12.39 -2.45
C ASP A 486 -19.04 12.50 -2.94
N GLN A 487 -20.03 12.12 -2.11
CA GLN A 487 -21.43 12.06 -2.55
C GLN A 487 -22.03 13.43 -2.86
N VAL A 488 -21.52 14.51 -2.25
CA VAL A 488 -21.95 15.88 -2.57
C VAL A 488 -21.71 16.22 -4.05
N TYR A 489 -20.70 15.61 -4.67
CA TYR A 489 -20.26 15.95 -6.03
C TYR A 489 -21.09 15.31 -7.12
N GLN A 490 -22.07 14.46 -6.79
CA GLN A 490 -23.10 14.06 -7.74
C GLN A 490 -23.96 15.25 -8.21
N ASN A 491 -23.97 16.34 -7.43
CA ASN A 491 -24.73 17.54 -7.74
C ASN A 491 -24.01 18.39 -8.79
N VAL A 492 -24.62 18.46 -9.98
CA VAL A 492 -24.15 19.30 -11.08
C VAL A 492 -24.52 20.76 -10.85
N LEU A 493 -23.57 21.68 -11.08
CA LEU A 493 -23.85 23.11 -11.15
C LEU A 493 -24.77 23.39 -12.35
N ARG A 494 -25.83 24.19 -12.18
CA ARG A 494 -26.80 24.54 -13.26
C ARG A 494 -27.35 23.30 -14.00
N PRO A 495 -28.05 22.40 -13.29
CA PRO A 495 -28.63 21.21 -13.91
C PRO A 495 -29.74 21.55 -14.92
N ASP A 496 -30.27 22.78 -14.88
CA ASP A 496 -31.18 23.31 -15.89
C ASP A 496 -30.52 23.53 -17.27
N ILE A 497 -29.18 23.65 -17.30
CA ILE A 497 -28.37 23.77 -18.52
C ILE A 497 -27.72 22.43 -18.85
N TYR A 498 -26.89 21.91 -17.93
CA TYR A 498 -26.02 20.76 -18.22
C TYR A 498 -26.71 19.39 -18.00
N GLY A 499 -27.89 19.38 -17.38
CA GLY A 499 -28.53 18.15 -16.92
C GLY A 499 -28.06 17.71 -15.53
N ASN A 500 -28.51 16.54 -15.09
CA ASN A 500 -28.32 16.07 -13.71
C ASN A 500 -27.14 15.11 -13.54
N THR A 501 -26.31 14.92 -14.57
CA THR A 501 -25.25 13.90 -14.56
C THR A 501 -23.88 14.57 -14.64
N PRO A 502 -22.99 14.33 -13.67
CA PRO A 502 -21.60 14.78 -13.71
C PRO A 502 -20.88 14.37 -15.00
N TYR A 503 -20.03 15.24 -15.54
CA TYR A 503 -19.24 14.90 -16.73
C TYR A 503 -18.04 14.04 -16.34
N LEU A 504 -17.40 14.36 -15.21
CA LEU A 504 -16.23 13.63 -14.71
C LEU A 504 -16.56 12.15 -14.45
N ARG A 505 -15.78 11.26 -15.09
CA ARG A 505 -15.89 9.81 -14.90
C ARG A 505 -15.63 9.37 -13.47
N LEU A 506 -14.66 9.99 -12.80
CA LEU A 506 -14.32 9.65 -11.42
C LEU A 506 -15.44 9.98 -10.42
N ILE A 507 -16.27 11.01 -10.70
CA ILE A 507 -17.44 11.32 -9.85
C ILE A 507 -18.50 10.25 -10.07
N LYS A 508 -18.79 9.90 -11.32
CA LYS A 508 -19.76 8.84 -11.64
C LYS A 508 -19.33 7.49 -11.04
N GLU A 509 -18.05 7.16 -11.09
CA GLU A 509 -17.47 5.95 -10.49
C GLU A 509 -17.75 5.86 -8.98
N ARG A 510 -17.62 6.96 -8.23
CA ARG A 510 -17.76 6.94 -6.76
C ARG A 510 -19.14 7.30 -6.19
N THR A 511 -20.08 7.72 -7.05
CA THR A 511 -21.41 8.20 -6.61
C THR A 511 -22.59 7.46 -7.25
N ASN A 512 -22.34 6.49 -8.14
CA ASN A 512 -23.40 5.80 -8.86
C ASN A 512 -23.08 4.31 -9.06
N ASP A 513 -23.70 3.43 -8.25
CA ASP A 513 -23.57 1.97 -8.34
C ASP A 513 -23.98 1.37 -9.71
N SER A 514 -24.80 2.09 -10.48
CA SER A 514 -25.23 1.65 -11.81
C SER A 514 -24.35 2.19 -12.93
N TYR A 515 -23.32 2.99 -12.60
CA TYR A 515 -22.39 3.47 -13.61
C TYR A 515 -21.55 2.32 -14.15
N TYR A 516 -21.48 2.26 -15.48
CA TYR A 516 -20.64 1.31 -16.17
C TYR A 516 -20.14 1.97 -17.44
N GLU A 517 -18.83 2.00 -17.61
CA GLU A 517 -18.17 2.47 -18.82
C GLU A 517 -17.23 1.39 -19.31
N VAL A 518 -17.24 1.16 -20.62
CA VAL A 518 -16.32 0.22 -21.27
C VAL A 518 -15.74 0.88 -22.52
N LEU A 519 -14.41 0.82 -22.64
CA LEU A 519 -13.67 1.23 -23.83
C LEU A 519 -12.83 0.06 -24.32
N GLN A 520 -12.59 0.01 -25.63
CA GLN A 520 -11.66 -0.97 -26.21
C GLN A 520 -10.34 -0.24 -26.41
N GLY A 521 -9.41 -0.45 -25.48
CA GLY A 521 -8.07 0.12 -25.49
C GLY A 521 -7.11 -0.68 -26.35
N THR A 522 -5.86 -0.20 -26.43
CA THR A 522 -4.81 -0.86 -27.22
C THR A 522 -4.20 -2.09 -26.54
N ASP A 523 -4.30 -2.17 -25.22
CA ASP A 523 -3.80 -3.23 -24.35
C ASP A 523 -4.91 -4.09 -23.72
N GLY A 524 -6.18 -3.71 -23.88
CA GLY A 524 -7.27 -4.51 -23.36
C GLY A 524 -8.64 -3.87 -23.46
N THR A 525 -9.60 -4.50 -22.78
CA THR A 525 -10.88 -3.87 -22.49
C THR A 525 -10.72 -3.07 -21.20
N GLU A 526 -10.96 -1.77 -21.31
CA GLU A 526 -10.92 -0.84 -20.19
C GLU A 526 -12.31 -0.71 -19.60
N GLU A 527 -12.47 -0.98 -18.31
CA GLU A 527 -13.78 -0.88 -17.64
C GLU A 527 -13.75 0.04 -16.41
N ILE A 528 -14.82 0.80 -16.24
CA ILE A 528 -15.11 1.53 -15.01
C ILE A 528 -16.43 0.98 -14.47
N ILE A 529 -16.39 0.48 -13.24
CA ILE A 529 -17.57 0.00 -12.53
C ILE A 529 -17.85 0.99 -11.41
N GLY A 530 -19.05 1.55 -11.39
CA GLY A 530 -19.48 2.44 -10.34
C GLY A 530 -19.75 1.72 -9.03
N GLN A 531 -19.39 2.37 -7.93
CA GLN A 531 -19.61 1.91 -6.57
C GLN A 531 -19.75 3.11 -5.62
N THR A 532 -20.77 3.09 -4.76
CA THR A 532 -20.93 4.10 -3.70
C THR A 532 -20.18 3.71 -2.44
N TRP A 533 -19.93 2.41 -2.23
CA TRP A 533 -19.23 1.89 -1.07
C TRP A 533 -17.85 1.35 -1.44
N TRP A 534 -16.86 1.72 -0.63
CA TRP A 534 -15.46 1.37 -0.76
C TRP A 534 -15.01 0.59 0.46
N TYR A 535 -14.11 -0.37 0.27
CA TYR A 535 -13.74 -1.35 1.29
C TYR A 535 -12.23 -1.45 1.45
N SER A 536 -11.77 -1.68 2.69
CA SER A 536 -10.38 -2.07 2.94
C SER A 536 -10.15 -3.54 2.57
N PRO A 537 -8.88 -4.01 2.54
CA PRO A 537 -8.61 -5.44 2.53
C PRO A 537 -9.26 -6.14 3.73
N ILE A 538 -9.86 -7.31 3.51
CA ILE A 538 -10.50 -8.07 4.58
C ILE A 538 -9.44 -8.52 5.60
N MET A 539 -9.67 -8.22 6.87
CA MET A 539 -8.86 -8.66 7.99
C MET A 539 -9.47 -9.89 8.64
N HIS A 540 -8.70 -10.96 8.78
CA HIS A 540 -9.11 -12.24 9.35
C HIS A 540 -8.47 -12.43 10.73
N ILE A 541 -9.26 -12.75 11.75
CA ILE A 541 -8.79 -12.96 13.12
C ILE A 541 -9.40 -14.25 13.67
N THR A 542 -8.57 -15.08 14.30
CA THR A 542 -9.03 -16.27 15.01
C THR A 542 -9.14 -15.95 16.50
N VAL A 543 -10.34 -16.13 17.07
CA VAL A 543 -10.58 -15.96 18.50
C VAL A 543 -10.69 -17.33 19.16
N ILE A 544 -9.88 -17.58 20.18
CA ILE A 544 -9.83 -18.82 20.96
C ILE A 544 -10.27 -18.59 22.41
N PRO A 545 -10.77 -19.59 23.14
CA PRO A 545 -11.11 -19.44 24.57
C PRO A 545 -9.91 -18.94 25.37
N GLU A 546 -10.13 -18.13 26.42
CA GLU A 546 -9.07 -17.79 27.39
C GLU A 546 -8.39 -19.06 27.95
N ASN A 547 -7.06 -19.05 28.02
CA ASN A 547 -6.28 -20.14 28.58
C ASN A 547 -6.45 -20.25 30.11
N GLU A 548 -6.97 -21.37 30.57
CA GLU A 548 -7.04 -21.72 31.99
C GLU A 548 -5.78 -22.49 32.40
N ALA A 549 -4.98 -21.91 33.30
CA ALA A 549 -3.76 -22.56 33.78
C ALA A 549 -4.05 -23.96 34.39
N PRO A 550 -3.09 -24.90 34.33
CA PRO A 550 -3.30 -26.24 34.84
C PRO A 550 -3.71 -26.23 36.31
N ASN A 551 -4.53 -27.20 36.69
CA ASN A 551 -4.88 -27.38 38.09
C ASN A 551 -3.62 -27.61 38.95
N LYS A 552 -3.73 -27.31 40.24
CA LYS A 552 -2.67 -27.61 41.21
C LYS A 552 -2.28 -29.10 41.11
N PRO A 553 -1.00 -29.45 40.88
CA PRO A 553 -0.58 -30.83 40.80
C PRO A 553 -0.89 -31.59 42.08
N GLU A 554 -1.16 -32.88 41.94
CA GLU A 554 -1.30 -33.78 43.07
C GLU A 554 -0.03 -33.77 43.92
N LYS A 555 -0.20 -33.92 45.23
CA LYS A 555 0.92 -34.10 46.16
C LYS A 555 1.85 -35.20 45.60
N PRO A 556 3.17 -34.94 45.44
CA PRO A 556 4.09 -35.93 44.92
C PRO A 556 4.02 -37.23 45.71
N SER A 557 4.16 -38.35 45.01
CA SER A 557 4.18 -39.69 45.59
C SER A 557 5.54 -40.35 45.36
N GLY A 558 6.03 -41.09 46.37
CA GLY A 558 7.33 -41.73 46.35
C GLY A 558 7.86 -42.00 47.77
N PRO A 559 9.10 -42.47 47.92
CA PRO A 559 9.70 -42.76 49.21
C PRO A 559 9.83 -41.51 50.11
N THR A 560 9.30 -41.57 51.32
CA THR A 560 9.36 -40.48 52.33
C THR A 560 10.56 -40.58 53.28
N SER A 561 11.36 -41.64 53.16
CA SER A 561 12.65 -41.72 53.84
C SER A 561 13.66 -42.51 53.02
N GLY A 562 14.94 -42.19 53.20
CA GLY A 562 16.00 -42.80 52.39
C GLY A 562 17.39 -42.66 52.98
N LYS A 563 18.37 -43.25 52.30
CA LYS A 563 19.80 -43.04 52.52
C LYS A 563 20.33 -41.90 51.64
N PRO A 564 21.15 -40.99 52.19
CA PRO A 564 21.88 -40.02 51.38
C PRO A 564 22.68 -40.69 50.25
N GLY A 565 22.76 -40.04 49.09
CA GLY A 565 23.46 -40.50 47.88
C GLY A 565 22.72 -41.56 47.05
N SER A 566 21.54 -42.00 47.48
CA SER A 566 20.69 -42.92 46.69
C SER A 566 19.69 -42.14 45.84
N LEU A 567 19.37 -42.66 44.66
CA LEU A 567 18.45 -42.07 43.69
C LEU A 567 17.03 -42.61 43.94
N TYR A 568 16.05 -41.71 44.03
CA TYR A 568 14.64 -42.05 44.25
C TYR A 568 13.76 -41.49 43.14
N LEU A 569 12.74 -42.26 42.76
CA LEU A 569 11.72 -41.88 41.78
C LEU A 569 10.51 -41.28 42.51
N TYR A 570 10.05 -40.13 42.02
CA TYR A 570 8.83 -39.48 42.46
C TYR A 570 7.89 -39.25 41.29
N GLN A 571 6.59 -39.28 41.56
CA GLN A 571 5.54 -39.13 40.55
C GLN A 571 4.48 -38.12 41.00
N THR A 572 3.91 -37.40 40.05
CA THR A 572 2.72 -36.54 40.23
C THR A 572 1.88 -36.56 38.95
N SER A 573 0.68 -36.02 39.01
CA SER A 573 -0.17 -35.73 37.86
C SER A 573 -0.98 -34.46 38.11
N THR A 574 -1.43 -33.84 37.03
CA THR A 574 -2.42 -32.78 37.07
C THR A 574 -3.27 -32.85 35.82
N THR A 575 -4.39 -32.14 35.81
CA THR A 575 -5.22 -31.92 34.62
C THR A 575 -5.21 -30.43 34.30
N ASP A 576 -5.11 -30.15 33.02
CA ASP A 576 -5.37 -28.85 32.45
C ASP A 576 -6.87 -28.71 32.10
N PRO A 577 -7.56 -27.62 32.49
CA PRO A 577 -8.98 -27.43 32.18
C PRO A 577 -9.30 -27.36 30.69
N ASP A 578 -8.40 -26.82 29.86
CA ASP A 578 -8.52 -26.77 28.40
C ASP A 578 -8.09 -28.08 27.73
N GLY A 579 -7.54 -29.01 28.52
CA GLY A 579 -7.02 -30.29 28.04
C GLY A 579 -5.64 -30.18 27.42
N ASP A 580 -4.95 -29.06 27.63
CA ASP A 580 -3.64 -28.80 27.06
C ASP A 580 -2.55 -29.70 27.64
N MET A 581 -1.46 -29.83 26.89
CA MET A 581 -0.29 -30.57 27.35
C MET A 581 0.42 -29.78 28.46
N VAL A 582 0.91 -30.49 29.48
CA VAL A 582 1.49 -29.88 30.69
C VAL A 582 2.96 -30.23 30.88
N TYR A 583 3.73 -29.27 31.39
CA TYR A 583 5.09 -29.44 31.88
C TYR A 583 5.12 -29.39 33.42
N TYR A 584 6.11 -30.03 34.04
CA TYR A 584 6.27 -30.06 35.50
C TYR A 584 7.64 -29.54 35.95
N LEU A 585 7.63 -28.63 36.93
CA LEU A 585 8.80 -28.13 37.63
C LEU A 585 8.84 -28.70 39.05
N TRP A 586 9.92 -29.39 39.38
CA TRP A 586 10.11 -30.03 40.69
C TRP A 586 11.02 -29.17 41.57
N ASP A 587 10.53 -28.78 42.75
CA ASP A 587 11.33 -28.22 43.83
C ASP A 587 11.65 -29.35 44.83
N TRP A 588 12.94 -29.65 44.98
CA TRP A 588 13.40 -30.78 45.78
C TRP A 588 13.61 -30.46 47.26
N GLY A 589 13.37 -29.20 47.67
CA GLY A 589 13.49 -28.74 49.05
C GLY A 589 14.92 -28.59 49.57
N ASP A 590 15.94 -28.83 48.75
CA ASP A 590 17.37 -28.65 49.05
C ASP A 590 17.97 -27.37 48.41
N GLY A 591 17.10 -26.48 47.90
CA GLY A 591 17.48 -25.29 47.16
C GLY A 591 17.68 -25.51 45.66
N THR A 592 17.49 -26.74 45.16
CA THR A 592 17.55 -27.04 43.72
C THR A 592 16.17 -27.33 43.13
N GLN A 593 16.01 -26.98 41.86
CA GLN A 593 14.83 -27.31 41.06
C GLN A 593 15.22 -28.15 39.85
N SER A 594 14.28 -28.88 39.27
CA SER A 594 14.47 -29.47 37.94
C SER A 594 14.36 -28.40 36.84
N GLU A 595 14.66 -28.77 35.60
CA GLU A 595 14.08 -28.08 34.45
C GLU A 595 12.58 -28.35 34.37
N TRP A 596 11.86 -27.63 33.49
CA TRP A 596 10.49 -27.99 33.14
C TRP A 596 10.47 -29.30 32.35
N LEU A 597 9.90 -30.36 32.95
CA LEU A 597 9.82 -31.69 32.35
C LEU A 597 8.50 -31.84 31.60
N GLY A 598 8.54 -32.17 30.32
CA GLY A 598 7.34 -32.36 29.48
C GLY A 598 7.61 -32.10 28.00
N PRO A 599 6.56 -31.93 27.17
CA PRO A 599 5.14 -31.90 27.57
C PRO A 599 4.56 -33.31 27.82
N TYR A 600 3.65 -33.41 28.78
CA TYR A 600 2.85 -34.60 29.09
C TYR A 600 1.38 -34.33 28.74
N ALA A 601 0.62 -35.36 28.33
CA ALA A 601 -0.82 -35.18 28.11
C ALA A 601 -1.54 -34.89 29.43
N SER A 602 -2.52 -33.99 29.41
CA SER A 602 -3.36 -33.66 30.58
C SER A 602 -3.88 -34.93 31.25
N GLY A 603 -3.73 -35.02 32.57
CA GLY A 603 -4.14 -36.17 33.39
C GLY A 603 -3.16 -37.36 33.40
N THR A 604 -2.05 -37.32 32.66
CA THR A 604 -1.03 -38.39 32.69
C THR A 604 -0.02 -38.20 33.82
N GLN A 605 0.56 -39.30 34.30
CA GLN A 605 1.59 -39.24 35.34
C GLN A 605 2.94 -38.79 34.77
N ALA A 606 3.53 -37.79 35.41
CA ALA A 606 4.92 -37.38 35.22
C ALA A 606 5.80 -37.95 36.33
N SER A 607 7.06 -38.23 36.00
CA SER A 607 8.02 -38.79 36.96
C SER A 607 9.38 -38.09 36.88
N ALA A 608 10.02 -37.91 38.02
CA ALA A 608 11.35 -37.32 38.13
C ALA A 608 12.17 -38.04 39.21
N GLN A 609 13.50 -38.04 39.04
CA GLN A 609 14.41 -38.70 39.95
C GLN A 609 15.31 -37.70 40.67
N LYS A 610 15.55 -37.91 41.97
CA LYS A 610 16.41 -37.05 42.79
C LYS A 610 17.19 -37.85 43.82
N SER A 611 18.42 -37.40 44.10
CA SER A 611 19.26 -37.87 45.19
C SER A 611 19.67 -36.69 46.07
N TRP A 612 19.71 -36.90 47.39
CA TRP A 612 20.21 -35.93 48.37
C TRP A 612 21.53 -36.42 48.94
N ASN A 613 22.59 -35.61 48.88
CA ASN A 613 23.91 -36.00 49.39
C ASN A 613 24.06 -35.79 50.89
N GLU A 614 23.24 -34.90 51.46
CA GLU A 614 23.28 -34.55 52.87
C GLU A 614 22.12 -35.19 53.64
N LYS A 615 22.32 -35.32 54.96
CA LYS A 615 21.24 -35.66 55.88
C LYS A 615 20.37 -34.43 56.08
N GLY A 616 19.06 -34.61 56.15
CA GLY A 616 18.14 -33.50 56.35
C GLY A 616 16.69 -33.92 56.16
N ASP A 617 15.82 -32.97 56.46
CA ASP A 617 14.40 -33.02 56.12
C ASP A 617 14.17 -32.08 54.93
N TYR A 618 13.54 -32.59 53.87
CA TYR A 618 13.25 -31.84 52.66
C TYR A 618 11.75 -31.91 52.35
N SER A 619 11.24 -30.95 51.58
CA SER A 619 9.83 -30.91 51.18
C SER A 619 9.73 -30.78 49.68
N ILE A 620 9.36 -31.87 49.02
CA ILE A 620 9.22 -31.91 47.56
C ILE A 620 7.89 -31.26 47.19
N LYS A 621 7.93 -30.30 46.26
CA LYS A 621 6.73 -29.68 45.68
C LYS A 621 6.86 -29.67 44.16
N VAL A 622 5.72 -29.67 43.47
CA VAL A 622 5.68 -29.62 42.01
C VAL A 622 4.76 -28.50 41.55
N LYS A 623 5.18 -27.79 40.52
CA LYS A 623 4.36 -26.81 39.78
C LYS A 623 4.14 -27.34 38.38
N ALA A 624 2.98 -27.08 37.79
CA ALA A 624 2.72 -27.37 36.39
C ALA A 624 2.60 -26.07 35.57
N LYS A 625 2.83 -26.16 34.27
CA LYS A 625 2.43 -25.13 33.30
C LYS A 625 1.95 -25.77 32.00
N ASP A 626 1.03 -25.12 31.30
CA ASP A 626 0.55 -25.56 29.99
C ASP A 626 1.55 -25.18 28.86
N ILE A 627 1.18 -25.46 27.61
CA ILE A 627 1.95 -25.09 26.40
C ILE A 627 1.88 -23.60 26.07
N TYR A 628 0.93 -22.86 26.63
CA TYR A 628 0.75 -21.42 26.46
C TYR A 628 1.38 -20.58 27.59
N GLY A 629 1.96 -21.25 28.60
CA GLY A 629 2.70 -20.65 29.70
C GLY A 629 1.88 -20.36 30.97
N GLY A 630 0.60 -20.73 31.04
CA GLY A 630 -0.19 -20.62 32.26
C GLY A 630 0.35 -21.54 33.36
N GLU A 631 0.67 -21.00 34.54
CA GLU A 631 1.30 -21.79 35.61
C GLU A 631 0.34 -22.07 36.77
N SER A 632 0.33 -23.31 37.25
CA SER A 632 -0.46 -23.73 38.41
C SER A 632 0.10 -23.17 39.73
N PRO A 633 -0.65 -23.19 40.84
CA PRO A 633 -0.07 -23.15 42.17
C PRO A 633 0.87 -24.36 42.42
N TRP A 634 1.79 -24.24 43.38
CA TRP A 634 2.59 -25.38 43.85
C TRP A 634 1.70 -26.45 44.50
N SER A 635 2.04 -27.72 44.31
CA SER A 635 1.43 -28.86 44.98
C SER A 635 1.56 -28.79 46.50
N ASP A 636 0.75 -29.57 47.21
CA ASP A 636 1.01 -29.80 48.64
C ASP A 636 2.38 -30.50 48.80
N PRO A 637 3.18 -30.14 49.81
CA PRO A 637 4.52 -30.68 49.96
C PRO A 637 4.51 -32.15 50.40
N LEU A 638 5.41 -32.94 49.81
CA LEU A 638 5.78 -34.27 50.32
C LEU A 638 7.01 -34.13 51.22
N PRO A 639 6.87 -34.25 52.56
CA PRO A 639 8.01 -34.26 53.46
C PRO A 639 8.79 -35.56 53.31
N ILE A 640 10.12 -35.44 53.23
CA ILE A 640 11.05 -36.56 53.16
C ILE A 640 12.14 -36.40 54.22
N THR A 641 12.64 -37.50 54.77
CA THR A 641 13.74 -37.49 55.75
C THR A 641 14.88 -38.39 55.29
N MET A 642 16.11 -37.88 55.31
CA MET A 642 17.34 -38.64 55.01
C MET A 642 18.15 -38.90 56.28
N PRO A 643 17.74 -39.87 57.13
CA PRO A 643 18.40 -40.11 58.42
C PRO A 643 19.75 -40.82 58.24
N THR A 644 20.66 -40.60 59.19
CA THR A 644 21.91 -41.35 59.23
C THR A 644 21.64 -42.84 59.47
N SER A 645 22.25 -43.70 58.66
CA SER A 645 22.26 -45.15 58.90
C SER A 645 23.01 -45.47 60.20
N LYS A 646 22.31 -45.41 61.35
CA LYS A 646 22.85 -45.79 62.67
C LYS A 646 23.35 -47.25 62.71
N THR A 647 22.87 -48.10 61.81
CA THR A 647 23.18 -49.54 61.77
C THR A 647 24.64 -49.85 61.42
N ALA A 648 25.32 -48.98 60.66
CA ALA A 648 26.73 -49.20 60.29
C ALA A 648 27.69 -48.89 61.45
N GLN A 649 27.44 -47.79 62.18
CA GLN A 649 28.26 -47.40 63.33
C GLN A 649 28.07 -48.35 64.52
N VAL A 650 26.85 -48.86 64.75
CA VAL A 650 26.58 -49.82 65.83
C VAL A 650 27.19 -51.20 65.53
N ARG A 651 27.22 -51.66 64.26
CA ARG A 651 27.94 -52.90 63.89
C ARG A 651 29.45 -52.79 64.11
N LEU A 652 30.05 -51.64 63.78
CA LEU A 652 31.47 -51.41 64.04
C LEU A 652 31.77 -51.44 65.55
N LEU A 653 30.97 -50.71 66.35
CA LEU A 653 31.13 -50.65 67.80
C LEU A 653 30.95 -52.03 68.47
N LEU A 654 29.95 -52.80 68.04
CA LEU A 654 29.71 -54.15 68.54
C LEU A 654 30.83 -55.11 68.14
N SER A 655 31.38 -55.00 66.92
CA SER A 655 32.52 -55.84 66.49
C SER A 655 33.79 -55.53 67.30
N GLN A 656 34.00 -54.26 67.68
CA GLN A 656 35.14 -53.83 68.48
C GLN A 656 35.00 -54.24 69.96
N LEU A 657 33.78 -54.17 70.51
CA LEU A 657 33.46 -54.68 71.84
C LEU A 657 33.60 -56.21 71.93
N PHE A 658 33.15 -56.95 70.90
CA PHE A 658 33.29 -58.41 70.85
C PHE A 658 34.76 -58.84 70.72
N SER A 659 35.55 -58.11 69.94
CA SER A 659 37.00 -58.34 69.79
C SER A 659 37.76 -58.10 71.10
N ASN A 660 37.44 -57.01 71.80
CA ASN A 660 38.06 -56.69 73.09
C ASN A 660 37.65 -57.70 74.19
N LEU A 661 36.42 -58.19 74.19
CA LEU A 661 35.95 -59.22 75.13
C LEU A 661 36.66 -60.57 74.91
N LEU A 662 36.87 -60.98 73.65
CA LEU A 662 37.63 -62.18 73.30
C LEU A 662 39.11 -62.07 73.71
N GLN A 663 39.70 -60.88 73.61
CA GLN A 663 41.09 -60.64 74.03
C GLN A 663 41.23 -60.68 75.56
N PHE A 664 40.25 -60.14 76.29
CA PHE A 664 40.19 -60.19 77.76
C PHE A 664 39.99 -61.62 78.31
N LEU A 665 39.17 -62.44 77.64
CA LEU A 665 38.97 -63.85 78.02
C LEU A 665 40.22 -64.72 77.75
N ARG A 666 41.04 -64.36 76.75
CA ARG A 666 42.33 -65.03 76.48
C ARG A 666 43.41 -64.68 77.50
N THR A 667 43.41 -63.49 78.10
CA THR A 667 44.35 -63.15 79.17
C THR A 667 43.98 -63.75 80.53
N LEU A 668 42.70 -64.05 80.78
CA LEU A 668 42.24 -64.74 81.99
C LEU A 668 42.52 -66.26 82.02
N THR A 669 42.85 -66.87 80.88
CA THR A 669 43.19 -68.31 80.77
C THR A 669 44.70 -68.58 80.87
N LEU A 670 45.54 -67.55 81.02
CA LEU A 670 46.99 -67.65 81.21
C LEU A 670 47.45 -67.41 82.66
N LEU A 671 46.50 -67.31 83.61
CA LEU A 671 46.74 -67.33 85.06
C LEU A 671 46.16 -68.64 85.65
N LYS A 672 46.77 -69.76 85.26
CA LYS A 672 46.80 -71.03 86.01
C LYS A 672 47.97 -71.89 85.55
#